data_AF-A0A8H3DK38-F1
#
_entry.id   AF-A0A8H3DK38-F1
#
_cell.length_a   1.000
_cell.length_b   1.000
_cell.length_c   1.000
_cell.angle_alpha   90.00
_cell.angle_beta   90.00
_cell.angle_gamma   90.00
#
_symmetry.space_group_name_H-M   'P 1'
#
loop_
_entity.id
_entity.type
_entity.pdbx_description
1 polymer ?
#
loop_
_entity_poly.entity_id
_entity_poly.type
_entity_poly.pdbx_seq_one_letter_code
_entity_poly.pdbx_strand_id
1 'polypeptide(L)'
;MDGSLVPPKPLGLDTNNRDSVATSAASSFKAPASASSTSLPADLPIGEKAQPKKRSVVWVAVGLAALAVIVVAVVVPVYFKVIKKDNATNASSASTGPTTSDPATPTPTAGTQPPSVVTTGGDGSTVTKDDGTTFTYTNKFGGFWVYDPTNPFNNSARAQSWSPALNEPFNYGVDQIRGVNLGGWLVLEPFISPALYEPYQPAAIDEWTLSEGIAANASSGGLQKVLEEHYATFITEEDFAQIAAAGLNWVRLPIPFWAVEKLPEEPFLERVSWKYFLKAIQWCRKYGLRMQVDLHTIPGSQNAFDHSGKRGDINFMRGSMGIANAQRALNVMRSITEFISRDEYKDIVQMFGVMNEPMSQRIGMDSLTAFYLEMHDMMRNLTGPGKGPWISLHDGFDVGAVTDSGFMPGADRLAISSHLYFSFATPLNSAPLERQTQLPCTQWANRFNSSLDKGTFMSAGEFSLGFNDCAYFLNGASSGYRYDGTLPTYTGPRIGSCEPWLDSREWTPAVKENLKQLALSSMDAMQNYFFWTWRIGASLQTGQVNSPLWSYKLGLERGYMPTDPRTAAGSCGNSNPRTGSFTPHAQNTITAAYRAAHPFPPRTIVDATGGLATYAETGTPIVLPAPEFSGVSVSTTPSGTWAHDWAPVAGCAYPDPWNAVGANVPACAAGTRKRFVKEPGY
;
A
#
# COMPACT_ATOMS: atom_id res chain seq x y z
N MET A 1 33.60 20.04 -15.21
CA MET A 1 33.98 18.89 -16.05
C MET A 1 32.69 18.16 -16.35
N ASP A 2 32.28 18.26 -17.61
CA ASP A 2 31.03 17.79 -18.18
C ASP A 2 31.03 16.25 -18.30
N GLY A 3 29.95 15.61 -17.89
CA GLY A 3 29.74 14.17 -17.93
C GLY A 3 28.29 13.87 -18.29
N SER A 4 27.87 14.31 -19.47
CA SER A 4 26.58 13.93 -20.07
C SER A 4 26.58 12.45 -20.49
N LEU A 5 25.66 11.70 -19.90
CA LEU A 5 25.38 10.29 -20.21
C LEU A 5 24.67 10.18 -21.56
N VAL A 6 25.29 9.49 -22.51
CA VAL A 6 24.69 9.08 -23.78
C VAL A 6 24.00 7.72 -23.58
N PRO A 7 22.71 7.55 -23.93
CA PRO A 7 22.07 6.24 -23.91
C PRO A 7 22.51 5.38 -25.12
N PRO A 8 22.68 4.05 -24.96
CA PRO A 8 23.07 3.18 -26.06
C PRO A 8 21.91 2.98 -27.06
N LYS A 9 22.28 2.89 -28.35
CA LYS A 9 21.36 2.58 -29.47
C LYS A 9 20.79 1.16 -29.34
N PRO A 10 19.54 0.94 -29.78
CA PRO A 10 18.98 -0.41 -29.88
C PRO A 10 19.67 -1.20 -30.99
N LEU A 11 20.14 -2.40 -30.65
CA LEU A 11 20.53 -3.43 -31.62
C LEU A 11 19.24 -4.06 -32.19
N GLY A 12 19.12 -4.03 -33.51
CA GLY A 12 18.02 -4.67 -34.23
C GLY A 12 18.08 -6.18 -34.03
N LEU A 13 16.96 -6.75 -33.56
CA LEU A 13 16.78 -8.20 -33.48
C LEU A 13 16.11 -8.68 -34.78
N ASP A 14 16.86 -9.50 -35.50
CA ASP A 14 16.42 -10.31 -36.61
C ASP A 14 15.24 -11.20 -36.18
N THR A 15 14.13 -11.08 -36.90
CA THR A 15 13.00 -11.99 -36.82
C THR A 15 13.39 -13.29 -37.54
N ASN A 16 13.61 -14.39 -36.80
CA ASN A 16 13.36 -15.78 -37.23
C ASN A 16 13.91 -16.78 -36.20
N ASN A 17 13.08 -17.17 -35.23
CA ASN A 17 12.91 -18.56 -34.79
C ASN A 17 11.89 -18.60 -33.65
N ARG A 18 10.66 -19.01 -33.99
CA ARG A 18 9.64 -19.41 -33.02
C ARG A 18 9.68 -20.93 -32.94
N ASP A 19 10.05 -21.47 -31.79
CA ASP A 19 9.66 -22.82 -31.35
C ASP A 19 9.84 -22.93 -29.84
N SER A 20 8.73 -23.10 -29.11
CA SER A 20 8.60 -23.60 -27.71
C SER A 20 7.10 -23.53 -27.35
N VAL A 21 6.30 -24.58 -27.58
CA VAL A 21 6.02 -25.70 -26.67
C VAL A 21 5.48 -25.26 -25.30
N ALA A 22 4.16 -25.30 -25.15
CA ALA A 22 3.45 -25.47 -23.87
C ALA A 22 2.00 -25.92 -24.14
N THR A 23 1.73 -27.24 -24.05
CA THR A 23 0.37 -27.76 -23.88
C THR A 23 0.36 -29.09 -23.11
N SER A 24 -0.22 -29.04 -21.90
CA SER A 24 -0.90 -30.16 -21.21
C SER A 24 -1.69 -29.51 -20.05
N ALA A 25 -2.97 -29.80 -19.77
CA ALA A 25 -3.82 -30.88 -20.21
C ALA A 25 -5.31 -30.46 -20.16
N ALA A 26 -6.11 -31.31 -20.77
CA ALA A 26 -7.54 -31.21 -21.02
C ALA A 26 -8.42 -31.39 -19.78
N SER A 27 -9.63 -30.81 -19.86
CA SER A 27 -10.83 -31.55 -19.47
C SER A 27 -11.98 -31.21 -20.43
N SER A 28 -12.68 -32.26 -20.82
CA SER A 28 -13.59 -32.44 -21.94
C SER A 28 -15.00 -31.88 -21.74
N PHE A 29 -15.52 -31.16 -22.74
CA PHE A 29 -16.96 -31.07 -23.01
C PHE A 29 -17.21 -31.16 -24.53
N LYS A 30 -18.02 -32.15 -24.93
CA LYS A 30 -18.47 -32.39 -26.31
C LYS A 30 -19.67 -31.49 -26.62
N ALA A 31 -19.63 -30.80 -27.76
CA ALA A 31 -20.82 -30.26 -28.45
C ALA A 31 -20.92 -30.87 -29.86
N PRO A 32 -22.12 -31.12 -30.41
CA PRO A 32 -22.27 -31.59 -31.79
C PRO A 32 -22.30 -30.44 -32.81
N ALA A 33 -21.87 -30.77 -34.02
CA ALA A 33 -21.68 -29.90 -35.17
C ALA A 33 -22.95 -29.63 -35.98
N SER A 34 -23.01 -28.45 -36.63
CA SER A 34 -23.40 -28.26 -38.04
C SER A 34 -22.92 -26.86 -38.48
N ALA A 35 -21.97 -26.78 -39.41
CA ALA A 35 -22.16 -26.60 -40.85
C ALA A 35 -22.77 -25.24 -41.25
N SER A 36 -21.94 -24.32 -41.78
CA SER A 36 -21.92 -24.01 -43.21
C SER A 36 -20.97 -22.85 -43.51
N SER A 37 -20.03 -23.11 -44.41
CA SER A 37 -19.19 -22.16 -45.12
C SER A 37 -20.00 -21.29 -46.08
N THR A 38 -19.71 -20.00 -46.13
CA THR A 38 -19.87 -19.18 -47.34
C THR A 38 -18.74 -18.17 -47.43
N SER A 39 -18.07 -18.22 -48.58
CA SER A 39 -16.96 -17.41 -49.02
C SER A 39 -17.42 -16.15 -49.76
N LEU A 40 -16.43 -15.29 -50.08
CA LEU A 40 -16.34 -14.22 -51.11
C LEU A 40 -16.27 -12.78 -50.54
N PRO A 41 -15.68 -11.80 -51.27
CA PRO A 41 -14.43 -11.83 -52.05
C PRO A 41 -13.52 -10.60 -51.78
N ALA A 42 -12.35 -10.61 -52.43
CA ALA A 42 -11.30 -9.59 -52.44
C ALA A 42 -11.62 -8.32 -53.29
N ASP A 43 -10.68 -7.36 -53.24
CA ASP A 43 -10.50 -6.13 -54.05
C ASP A 43 -11.19 -4.86 -53.48
N LEU A 44 -10.56 -3.70 -53.16
CA LEU A 44 -9.35 -2.92 -53.55
C LEU A 44 -9.32 -1.63 -52.66
N PRO A 45 -8.44 -0.60 -52.81
CA PRO A 45 -7.02 -0.52 -53.17
C PRO A 45 -6.16 0.26 -52.14
N ILE A 46 -4.84 0.19 -52.34
CA ILE A 46 -3.76 0.86 -51.60
C ILE A 46 -3.70 2.36 -51.94
N GLY A 47 -3.60 3.22 -50.92
CA GLY A 47 -3.38 4.67 -51.03
C GLY A 47 -2.06 5.13 -50.40
N GLU A 48 -1.37 6.02 -51.10
CA GLU A 48 0.03 6.46 -50.96
C GLU A 48 0.45 7.10 -49.61
N LYS A 49 1.75 6.93 -49.31
CA LYS A 49 2.50 7.58 -48.22
C LYS A 49 2.77 9.06 -48.52
N ALA A 50 2.37 9.97 -47.63
CA ALA A 50 2.77 11.37 -47.64
C ALA A 50 4.06 11.63 -46.83
N GLN A 51 5.03 12.32 -47.42
CA GLN A 51 6.29 12.78 -46.83
C GLN A 51 6.11 14.07 -45.98
N PRO A 52 6.82 14.25 -44.85
CA PRO A 52 6.73 15.48 -44.06
C PRO A 52 7.68 16.58 -44.55
N LYS A 53 7.16 17.81 -44.68
CA LYS A 53 7.91 19.04 -45.00
C LYS A 53 8.63 19.59 -43.75
N LYS A 54 9.94 19.87 -43.88
CA LYS A 54 10.74 20.62 -42.91
C LYS A 54 10.27 22.09 -42.85
N ARG A 55 9.93 22.59 -41.65
CA ARG A 55 9.79 24.03 -41.35
C ARG A 55 10.86 24.46 -40.34
N SER A 56 11.27 25.72 -40.45
CA SER A 56 12.56 26.29 -40.07
C SER A 56 12.75 26.53 -38.57
N VAL A 57 13.88 26.03 -38.06
CA VAL A 57 14.38 26.17 -36.66
C VAL A 57 14.72 27.62 -36.27
N VAL A 58 14.75 28.55 -37.23
CA VAL A 58 15.21 29.93 -37.04
C VAL A 58 14.26 30.76 -36.16
N TRP A 59 12.95 30.52 -36.21
CA TRP A 59 11.96 31.31 -35.46
C TRP A 59 11.91 30.96 -33.96
N VAL A 60 12.25 29.73 -33.59
CA VAL A 60 12.30 29.29 -32.19
C VAL A 60 13.49 29.92 -31.46
N ALA A 61 14.64 30.06 -32.14
CA ALA A 61 15.84 30.68 -31.57
C ALA A 61 15.64 32.18 -31.29
N VAL A 62 14.94 32.90 -32.17
CA VAL A 62 14.63 34.33 -31.98
C VAL A 62 13.66 34.55 -30.81
N GLY A 63 12.67 33.66 -30.64
CA GLY A 63 11.73 33.71 -29.52
C GLY A 63 12.41 33.49 -28.16
N LEU A 64 13.36 32.55 -28.08
CA LEU A 64 14.10 32.26 -26.84
C LEU A 64 15.04 33.40 -26.44
N ALA A 65 15.67 34.07 -27.41
CA ALA A 65 16.53 35.23 -27.16
C ALA A 65 15.73 36.42 -26.61
N ALA A 66 14.53 36.68 -27.16
CA ALA A 66 13.65 37.75 -26.67
C ALA A 66 13.17 37.49 -25.23
N LEU A 67 12.86 36.23 -24.89
CA LEU A 67 12.43 35.84 -23.55
C LEU A 67 13.55 36.04 -22.51
N ALA A 68 14.80 35.71 -22.86
CA ALA A 68 15.95 35.91 -21.98
C ALA A 68 16.19 37.39 -21.63
N VAL A 69 16.01 38.29 -22.60
CA VAL A 69 16.13 39.74 -22.39
C VAL A 69 15.05 40.26 -21.44
N ILE A 70 13.81 39.77 -21.57
CA ILE A 70 12.69 40.15 -20.69
C ILE A 70 12.96 39.68 -19.26
N VAL A 71 13.46 38.45 -19.07
CA VAL A 71 13.78 37.92 -17.74
C VAL A 71 14.86 38.76 -17.06
N VAL A 72 15.93 39.14 -17.76
CA VAL A 72 16.98 39.99 -17.19
C VAL A 72 16.46 41.39 -16.85
N ALA A 73 15.63 41.98 -17.72
CA ALA A 73 15.09 43.32 -17.52
C ALA A 73 14.10 43.42 -16.35
N VAL A 74 13.40 42.33 -16.00
CA VAL A 74 12.41 42.31 -14.91
C VAL A 74 13.00 41.82 -13.59
N VAL A 75 13.86 40.80 -13.63
CA VAL A 75 14.37 40.17 -12.38
C VAL A 75 15.44 41.02 -11.71
N VAL A 76 16.32 41.67 -12.48
CA VAL A 76 17.43 42.45 -11.91
C VAL A 76 16.94 43.68 -11.13
N PRO A 77 15.96 44.48 -11.59
CA PRO A 77 15.46 45.62 -10.81
C PRO A 77 14.69 45.19 -9.55
N VAL A 78 14.00 44.05 -9.56
CA VAL A 78 13.26 43.55 -8.38
C VAL A 78 14.23 43.06 -7.29
N TYR A 79 15.32 42.39 -7.68
CA TYR A 79 16.36 41.94 -6.76
C TYR A 79 17.01 43.11 -6.00
N PHE A 80 17.31 44.22 -6.68
CA PHE A 80 17.96 45.39 -6.06
C PHE A 80 17.02 46.33 -5.31
N LYS A 81 15.69 46.20 -5.46
CA LYS A 81 14.72 47.11 -4.83
C LYS A 81 14.02 46.55 -3.59
N VAL A 82 14.14 45.23 -3.31
CA VAL A 82 13.42 44.56 -2.22
C VAL A 82 14.33 43.97 -1.13
N ILE A 83 15.63 43.77 -1.39
CA ILE A 83 16.55 43.13 -0.43
C ILE A 83 17.77 44.02 -0.16
N LYS A 84 17.54 45.19 0.44
CA LYS A 84 18.48 45.82 1.40
C LYS A 84 17.76 46.94 2.13
N LYS A 85 17.59 46.79 3.44
CA LYS A 85 17.21 47.89 4.31
C LYS A 85 18.30 48.03 5.36
N ASP A 86 19.01 49.15 5.28
CA ASP A 86 20.04 49.57 6.22
C ASP A 86 19.39 49.95 7.55
N ASN A 87 20.01 49.52 8.66
CA ASN A 87 19.76 50.03 9.99
C ASN A 87 20.81 51.09 10.31
N ALA A 88 20.39 52.34 10.39
CA ALA A 88 21.16 53.41 11.02
C ALA A 88 20.21 54.33 11.78
N THR A 89 20.41 54.47 13.09
CA THR A 89 20.49 55.74 13.85
C THR A 89 20.41 55.47 15.35
N ASN A 90 21.47 55.81 16.09
CA ASN A 90 21.47 56.98 16.99
C ASN A 90 22.77 57.05 17.80
N ALA A 91 23.44 58.21 17.69
CA ALA A 91 24.54 58.62 18.53
C ALA A 91 24.03 59.60 19.59
N SER A 92 24.55 59.51 20.82
CA SER A 92 24.48 60.58 21.81
C SER A 92 25.70 60.54 22.74
N SER A 93 26.46 61.62 22.66
CA SER A 93 27.45 62.26 23.55
C SER A 93 27.91 61.63 24.88
N ALA A 94 29.21 61.83 25.11
CA ALA A 94 30.06 61.45 26.23
C ALA A 94 29.89 62.27 27.54
N SER A 95 30.37 61.69 28.65
CA SER A 95 30.96 62.42 29.80
C SER A 95 32.01 61.54 30.51
N THR A 96 33.02 62.18 31.10
CA THR A 96 34.32 61.60 31.49
C THR A 96 34.56 61.59 33.02
N GLY A 97 35.07 60.46 33.54
CA GLY A 97 36.00 60.32 34.69
C GLY A 97 35.45 60.01 36.10
N PRO A 98 36.25 59.45 37.06
CA PRO A 98 37.43 58.57 36.93
C PRO A 98 37.44 57.31 37.87
N THR A 99 38.23 56.31 37.48
CA THR A 99 39.00 55.28 38.24
C THR A 99 38.48 54.64 39.55
N THR A 100 38.35 53.31 39.54
CA THR A 100 38.96 52.39 40.54
C THR A 100 39.18 50.99 39.93
N SER A 101 40.37 50.44 40.14
CA SER A 101 40.88 49.14 39.72
C SER A 101 40.53 48.03 40.71
N ASP A 102 40.11 46.84 40.22
CA ASP A 102 40.30 45.55 40.90
C ASP A 102 39.99 44.35 39.95
N PRO A 103 40.46 43.12 40.23
CA PRO A 103 41.10 42.26 39.25
C PRO A 103 40.20 41.25 38.51
N ALA A 104 40.76 40.78 37.39
CA ALA A 104 40.19 39.87 36.41
C ALA A 104 39.54 38.60 36.99
N THR A 105 38.28 38.39 36.63
CA THR A 105 37.60 37.08 36.69
C THR A 105 37.63 36.48 35.28
N PRO A 106 37.99 35.20 35.08
CA PRO A 106 38.09 34.63 33.74
C PRO A 106 36.69 34.56 33.10
N THR A 107 36.59 35.13 31.90
CA THR A 107 35.45 35.01 31.00
C THR A 107 35.10 33.53 30.80
N PRO A 108 33.84 33.09 31.00
CA PRO A 108 33.42 31.79 30.51
C PRO A 108 33.50 31.86 28.99
N THR A 109 34.34 31.00 28.41
CA THR A 109 34.37 30.74 26.98
C THR A 109 32.93 30.52 26.54
N ALA A 110 32.43 31.36 25.62
CA ALA A 110 31.16 31.13 24.97
C ALA A 110 31.25 29.79 24.26
N GLY A 111 30.81 28.73 24.94
CA GLY A 111 30.52 27.47 24.30
C GLY A 111 29.50 27.77 23.24
N THR A 112 29.87 27.55 21.98
CA THR A 112 28.98 27.57 20.84
C THR A 112 27.79 26.68 21.21
N GLN A 113 26.67 27.28 21.58
CA GLN A 113 25.42 26.54 21.76
C GLN A 113 25.21 25.80 20.43
N PRO A 114 25.05 24.46 20.45
CA PRO A 114 24.69 23.76 19.23
C PRO A 114 23.41 24.41 18.70
N PRO A 115 23.29 24.63 17.37
CA PRO A 115 22.13 25.28 16.80
C PRO A 115 20.87 24.58 17.29
N SER A 116 19.93 25.34 17.87
CA SER A 116 18.67 24.80 18.37
C SER A 116 17.93 24.15 17.20
N VAL A 117 17.86 22.82 17.20
CA VAL A 117 17.10 22.05 16.20
C VAL A 117 15.64 22.48 16.31
N VAL A 118 15.03 22.92 15.21
CA VAL A 118 13.60 23.22 15.19
C VAL A 118 12.86 21.90 15.38
N THR A 119 12.18 21.76 16.51
CA THR A 119 11.54 20.49 16.89
C THR A 119 10.05 20.43 16.56
N THR A 120 9.45 21.52 16.10
CA THR A 120 8.05 21.56 15.70
C THR A 120 7.77 22.72 14.73
N GLY A 121 6.73 22.58 13.90
CA GLY A 121 6.28 23.63 13.00
C GLY A 121 4.89 23.37 12.42
N GLY A 122 4.18 24.45 12.09
CA GLY A 122 2.89 24.42 11.40
C GLY A 122 3.01 24.79 9.92
N ASP A 123 1.90 25.21 9.32
CA ASP A 123 1.87 25.71 7.94
C ASP A 123 2.93 26.78 7.66
N GLY A 124 3.67 26.63 6.57
CA GLY A 124 4.74 27.52 6.14
C GLY A 124 6.10 27.29 6.83
N SER A 125 6.20 26.37 7.79
CA SER A 125 7.47 26.05 8.45
C SER A 125 8.41 25.25 7.54
N THR A 126 9.71 25.39 7.76
CA THR A 126 10.74 24.58 7.09
C THR A 126 10.96 23.29 7.86
N VAL A 127 10.91 22.16 7.15
CA VAL A 127 11.27 20.84 7.66
C VAL A 127 12.64 20.47 7.10
N THR A 128 13.53 19.98 7.97
CA THR A 128 14.78 19.33 7.59
C THR A 128 14.59 17.81 7.63
N LYS A 129 14.97 17.13 6.55
CA LYS A 129 14.96 15.67 6.40
C LYS A 129 16.26 15.06 6.94
N ASP A 130 16.27 13.74 7.10
CA ASP A 130 17.44 12.97 7.56
C ASP A 130 18.69 13.18 6.68
N ASP A 131 18.51 13.44 5.38
CA ASP A 131 19.59 13.68 4.42
C ASP A 131 20.12 15.14 4.45
N GLY A 132 19.59 15.97 5.35
CA GLY A 132 19.95 17.39 5.51
C GLY A 132 19.26 18.32 4.51
N THR A 133 18.54 17.80 3.52
CA THR A 133 17.75 18.63 2.60
C THR A 133 16.46 19.12 3.29
N THR A 134 15.87 20.18 2.75
CA THR A 134 14.74 20.87 3.39
C THR A 134 13.57 21.06 2.44
N PHE A 135 12.35 21.08 3.00
CA PHE A 135 11.14 21.48 2.26
C PHE A 135 10.21 22.31 3.15
N THR A 136 9.26 23.02 2.53
CA THR A 136 8.26 23.81 3.26
C THR A 136 7.03 22.95 3.56
N TYR A 137 6.70 22.79 4.83
CA TYR A 137 5.47 22.13 5.24
C TYR A 137 4.25 23.02 4.95
N THR A 138 3.36 22.58 4.07
CA THR A 138 2.16 23.34 3.69
C THR A 138 0.92 22.57 4.12
N ASN A 139 0.28 22.95 5.22
CA ASN A 139 -0.92 22.29 5.72
C ASN A 139 -1.95 23.34 6.14
N LYS A 140 -2.93 23.58 5.27
CA LYS A 140 -3.97 24.62 5.48
C LYS A 140 -5.04 24.21 6.48
N PHE A 141 -4.92 23.04 7.10
CA PHE A 141 -5.92 22.45 7.98
C PHE A 141 -5.56 22.53 9.47
N GLY A 142 -4.53 23.30 9.81
CA GLY A 142 -4.12 23.55 11.20
C GLY A 142 -3.37 22.37 11.85
N GLY A 143 -2.82 21.46 11.05
CA GLY A 143 -1.90 20.44 11.52
C GLY A 143 -0.50 21.01 11.78
N PHE A 144 0.26 20.33 12.62
CA PHE A 144 1.65 20.66 12.94
C PHE A 144 2.48 19.39 13.12
N TRP A 145 3.74 19.47 12.71
CA TRP A 145 4.70 18.39 12.84
C TRP A 145 5.53 18.51 14.11
N VAL A 146 6.05 17.38 14.58
CA VAL A 146 6.93 17.29 15.75
C VAL A 146 8.09 16.35 15.46
N TYR A 147 9.31 16.79 15.72
CA TYR A 147 10.53 15.99 15.65
C TYR A 147 11.49 16.45 16.74
N ASP A 148 11.56 15.71 17.84
CA ASP A 148 12.45 15.99 18.96
C ASP A 148 13.49 14.88 19.08
N PRO A 149 14.77 15.12 18.70
CA PRO A 149 15.83 14.12 18.86
C PRO A 149 16.05 13.66 20.31
N THR A 150 15.69 14.49 21.29
CA THR A 150 15.80 14.15 22.72
C THR A 150 14.59 13.38 23.24
N ASN A 151 13.48 13.40 22.49
CA ASN A 151 12.28 12.62 22.74
C ASN A 151 11.73 12.02 21.42
N PRO A 152 12.40 10.97 20.87
CA PRO A 152 12.07 10.40 19.57
C PRO A 152 10.69 9.71 19.50
N PHE A 153 10.05 9.52 20.66
CA PHE A 153 8.71 8.94 20.81
C PHE A 153 7.64 9.97 21.15
N ASN A 154 7.91 11.26 20.90
CA ASN A 154 6.91 12.32 21.07
C ASN A 154 5.74 12.15 20.07
N ASN A 155 4.58 11.78 20.60
CA ASN A 155 3.34 11.55 19.84
C ASN A 155 2.39 12.78 19.86
N SER A 156 2.88 13.99 20.12
CA SER A 156 2.02 15.19 20.20
C SER A 156 1.66 15.81 18.85
N ALA A 157 2.25 15.34 17.74
CA ALA A 157 1.94 15.85 16.40
C ALA A 157 0.47 15.62 16.03
N ARG A 158 -0.06 16.49 15.17
CA ARG A 158 -1.46 16.47 14.76
C ARG A 158 -1.57 16.71 13.25
N ALA A 159 -2.22 15.80 12.52
CA ALA A 159 -2.35 15.91 11.08
C ALA A 159 -3.26 17.09 10.64
N GLN A 160 -4.37 17.33 11.35
CA GLN A 160 -5.28 18.46 11.13
C GLN A 160 -5.94 18.88 12.45
N SER A 161 -6.42 20.11 12.54
CA SER A 161 -7.10 20.65 13.74
C SER A 161 -8.26 19.79 14.27
N TRP A 162 -8.98 19.10 13.38
CA TRP A 162 -10.12 18.24 13.72
C TRP A 162 -9.75 16.77 13.95
N SER A 163 -8.50 16.38 13.71
CA SER A 163 -8.03 15.01 13.95
C SER A 163 -7.41 14.95 15.34
N PRO A 164 -7.69 13.92 16.16
CA PRO A 164 -7.00 13.72 17.42
C PRO A 164 -5.49 13.60 17.20
N ALA A 165 -4.69 14.18 18.09
CA ALA A 165 -3.24 13.97 18.11
C ALA A 165 -2.92 12.49 18.38
N LEU A 166 -1.69 12.02 18.09
CA LEU A 166 -1.36 10.59 18.23
C LEU A 166 -1.43 10.09 19.67
N ASN A 167 -1.15 10.96 20.64
CA ASN A 167 -1.29 10.70 22.08
C ASN A 167 -2.74 10.84 22.60
N GLU A 168 -3.70 11.16 21.74
CA GLU A 168 -5.13 11.21 22.06
C GLU A 168 -5.84 9.95 21.50
N PRO A 169 -6.90 9.46 22.17
CA PRO A 169 -7.65 8.31 21.68
C PRO A 169 -8.31 8.61 20.32
N PHE A 170 -8.28 7.61 19.43
CA PHE A 170 -9.12 7.60 18.22
C PHE A 170 -10.43 6.89 18.54
N ASN A 171 -11.53 7.62 18.53
CA ASN A 171 -12.85 7.12 18.91
C ASN A 171 -13.52 6.46 17.70
N TYR A 172 -13.26 5.17 17.49
CA TYR A 172 -13.87 4.39 16.42
C TYR A 172 -15.39 4.53 16.42
N GLY A 173 -15.97 4.82 15.25
CA GLY A 173 -17.40 5.08 15.08
C GLY A 173 -17.83 6.53 15.32
N VAL A 174 -16.93 7.39 15.79
CA VAL A 174 -17.09 8.86 15.89
C VAL A 174 -16.07 9.56 14.99
N ASP A 175 -14.80 9.27 15.22
CA ASP A 175 -13.70 9.74 14.38
C ASP A 175 -13.67 8.93 13.07
N GLN A 176 -13.46 9.63 11.95
CA GLN A 176 -13.44 9.02 10.62
C GLN A 176 -11.99 8.77 10.15
N ILE A 177 -11.76 7.55 9.67
CA ILE A 177 -10.53 7.20 8.95
C ILE A 177 -10.61 7.79 7.55
N ARG A 178 -9.75 8.77 7.25
CA ARG A 178 -9.56 9.33 5.92
C ARG A 178 -8.13 9.06 5.50
N GLY A 179 -7.94 7.97 4.78
CA GLY A 179 -6.61 7.48 4.46
C GLY A 179 -6.35 7.23 2.99
N VAL A 180 -5.09 6.92 2.73
CA VAL A 180 -4.58 6.41 1.46
C VAL A 180 -3.72 5.18 1.73
N ASN A 181 -3.66 4.29 0.75
CA ASN A 181 -2.70 3.20 0.72
C ASN A 181 -1.34 3.70 0.22
N LEU A 182 -0.28 3.06 0.69
CA LEU A 182 1.08 3.22 0.18
C LEU A 182 1.47 2.01 -0.69
N GLY A 183 0.56 1.63 -1.60
CA GLY A 183 0.72 0.52 -2.54
C GLY A 183 1.88 0.73 -3.52
N GLY A 184 2.45 -0.37 -4.03
CA GLY A 184 3.64 -0.37 -4.89
C GLY A 184 4.93 0.07 -4.22
N TRP A 185 4.95 0.36 -2.91
CA TRP A 185 6.16 0.75 -2.19
C TRP A 185 6.93 -0.45 -1.66
N LEU A 186 6.46 -1.10 -0.60
CA LEU A 186 7.14 -2.24 0.04
C LEU A 186 6.67 -3.60 -0.50
N VAL A 187 5.56 -3.60 -1.22
CA VAL A 187 5.02 -4.72 -2.01
C VAL A 187 4.86 -4.18 -3.43
N LEU A 188 5.52 -4.80 -4.39
CA LEU A 188 5.61 -4.27 -5.74
C LEU A 188 4.45 -4.74 -6.61
N GLU A 189 3.92 -3.81 -7.40
CA GLU A 189 2.84 -4.07 -8.33
C GLU A 189 3.14 -3.44 -9.69
N PRO A 190 3.01 -4.20 -10.79
CA PRO A 190 3.34 -3.71 -12.13
C PRO A 190 2.64 -2.42 -12.50
N PHE A 191 1.35 -2.27 -12.17
CA PHE A 191 0.56 -1.10 -12.58
C PHE A 191 0.85 0.16 -11.76
N ILE A 192 1.44 0.00 -10.56
CA ILE A 192 1.82 1.09 -9.66
C ILE A 192 3.25 1.54 -9.94
N SER A 193 4.17 0.60 -10.18
CA SER A 193 5.59 0.87 -10.41
C SER A 193 6.08 0.32 -11.75
N PRO A 194 5.47 0.73 -12.89
CA PRO A 194 5.71 0.12 -14.19
C PRO A 194 7.18 0.17 -14.61
N ALA A 195 7.90 1.24 -14.26
CA ALA A 195 9.32 1.40 -14.56
C ALA A 195 10.22 0.26 -14.03
N LEU A 196 9.85 -0.40 -12.94
CA LEU A 196 10.60 -1.56 -12.44
C LEU A 196 10.41 -2.79 -13.33
N TYR A 197 9.22 -2.95 -13.92
CA TYR A 197 8.81 -4.16 -14.64
C TYR A 197 9.10 -4.08 -16.14
N GLU A 198 9.02 -2.90 -16.75
CA GLU A 198 9.20 -2.70 -18.19
C GLU A 198 10.52 -3.27 -18.75
N PRO A 199 11.69 -3.16 -18.07
CA PRO A 199 12.93 -3.75 -18.57
C PRO A 199 12.95 -5.28 -18.61
N TYR A 200 12.02 -5.92 -17.89
CA TYR A 200 11.94 -7.37 -17.73
C TYR A 200 10.67 -7.97 -18.35
N GLN A 201 9.93 -7.19 -19.14
CA GLN A 201 8.78 -7.70 -19.88
C GLN A 201 9.21 -8.62 -21.04
N PRO A 202 8.43 -9.67 -21.35
CA PRO A 202 7.14 -10.03 -20.73
C PRO A 202 7.25 -10.96 -19.52
N ALA A 203 8.46 -11.27 -19.03
CA ALA A 203 8.68 -12.29 -17.99
C ALA A 203 8.29 -11.83 -16.58
N ALA A 204 8.52 -10.57 -16.24
CA ALA A 204 8.17 -10.01 -14.94
C ALA A 204 6.66 -9.72 -14.83
N ILE A 205 5.92 -10.57 -14.12
CA ILE A 205 4.45 -10.45 -13.96
C ILE A 205 4.04 -10.19 -12.51
N ASP A 206 4.96 -10.41 -11.57
CA ASP A 206 4.83 -10.22 -10.13
C ASP A 206 6.22 -9.96 -9.52
N GLU A 207 6.31 -9.74 -8.20
CA GLU A 207 7.60 -9.49 -7.55
C GLU A 207 8.54 -10.70 -7.56
N TRP A 208 8.00 -11.93 -7.61
CA TRP A 208 8.78 -13.15 -7.74
C TRP A 208 9.60 -13.15 -9.02
N THR A 209 8.95 -13.05 -10.19
CA THR A 209 9.65 -13.11 -11.48
C THR A 209 10.42 -11.83 -11.78
N LEU A 210 10.01 -10.69 -11.21
CA LEU A 210 10.83 -9.48 -11.21
C LEU A 210 12.15 -9.70 -10.46
N SER A 211 12.12 -10.30 -9.27
CA SER A 211 13.31 -10.55 -8.47
C SER A 211 14.29 -11.50 -9.17
N GLU A 212 13.77 -12.57 -9.78
CA GLU A 212 14.54 -13.47 -10.64
C GLU A 212 15.17 -12.73 -11.83
N GLY A 213 14.39 -11.90 -12.52
CA GLY A 213 14.86 -11.10 -13.65
C GLY A 213 15.98 -10.11 -13.28
N ILE A 214 15.83 -9.41 -12.16
CA ILE A 214 16.85 -8.48 -11.65
C ILE A 214 18.14 -9.24 -11.29
N ALA A 215 18.02 -10.39 -10.61
CA ALA A 215 19.16 -11.22 -10.22
C ALA A 215 19.90 -11.80 -11.42
N ALA A 216 19.18 -12.20 -12.47
CA ALA A 216 19.76 -12.71 -13.71
C ALA A 216 20.42 -11.61 -14.57
N ASN A 217 20.00 -10.35 -14.42
CA ASN A 217 20.57 -9.23 -15.15
C ASN A 217 21.80 -8.66 -14.44
N ALA A 218 23.01 -9.09 -14.85
CA ALA A 218 24.28 -8.61 -14.29
C ALA A 218 24.47 -7.07 -14.37
N SER A 219 23.77 -6.38 -15.28
CA SER A 219 23.87 -4.92 -15.44
C SER A 219 23.00 -4.14 -14.45
N SER A 220 22.08 -4.79 -13.74
CA SER A 220 21.18 -4.15 -12.77
C SER A 220 21.92 -3.66 -11.52
N GLY A 221 23.08 -4.26 -11.21
CA GLY A 221 23.79 -4.08 -9.95
C GLY A 221 23.22 -4.93 -8.80
N GLY A 222 22.32 -5.86 -9.10
CA GLY A 222 21.78 -6.85 -8.17
C GLY A 222 20.48 -6.43 -7.49
N LEU A 223 19.77 -7.42 -6.95
CA LEU A 223 18.44 -7.28 -6.35
C LEU A 223 18.39 -6.20 -5.26
N GLN A 224 19.35 -6.25 -4.32
CA GLN A 224 19.39 -5.29 -3.21
C GLN A 224 19.48 -3.85 -3.70
N LYS A 225 20.37 -3.56 -4.66
CA LYS A 225 20.56 -2.19 -5.16
C LYS A 225 19.27 -1.65 -5.79
N VAL A 226 18.66 -2.42 -6.68
CA VAL A 226 17.45 -1.99 -7.41
C VAL A 226 16.28 -1.76 -6.46
N LEU A 227 16.01 -2.71 -5.56
CA LEU A 227 14.85 -2.59 -4.67
C LEU A 227 15.08 -1.57 -3.55
N GLU A 228 16.29 -1.45 -3.02
CA GLU A 228 16.58 -0.43 -2.00
C GLU A 228 16.52 0.99 -2.59
N GLU A 229 16.92 1.18 -3.85
CA GLU A 229 16.74 2.46 -4.57
C GLU A 229 15.25 2.80 -4.73
N HIS A 230 14.43 1.84 -5.12
CA HIS A 230 12.97 2.03 -5.19
C HIS A 230 12.38 2.38 -3.82
N TYR A 231 12.70 1.60 -2.78
CA TYR A 231 12.20 1.86 -1.43
C TYR A 231 12.64 3.24 -0.90
N ALA A 232 13.84 3.72 -1.25
CA ALA A 232 14.34 5.03 -0.82
C ALA A 232 13.70 6.22 -1.54
N THR A 233 13.16 6.02 -2.75
CA THR A 233 12.79 7.13 -3.64
C THR A 233 11.32 7.16 -4.04
N PHE A 234 10.62 6.03 -3.97
CA PHE A 234 9.23 5.95 -4.42
C PHE A 234 8.26 6.63 -3.45
N ILE A 235 8.35 6.35 -2.15
CA ILE A 235 7.64 7.05 -1.09
C ILE A 235 8.68 7.66 -0.14
N THR A 236 8.52 8.94 0.14
CA THR A 236 9.47 9.72 0.93
C THR A 236 8.79 10.43 2.10
N GLU A 237 9.57 11.08 2.96
CA GLU A 237 9.04 11.92 4.04
C GLU A 237 8.05 12.99 3.53
N GLU A 238 8.33 13.57 2.37
CA GLU A 238 7.49 14.60 1.76
C GLU A 238 6.11 14.07 1.37
N ASP A 239 6.00 12.78 1.03
CA ASP A 239 4.71 12.15 0.75
C ASP A 239 3.85 12.08 2.02
N PHE A 240 4.41 11.75 3.19
CA PHE A 240 3.67 11.77 4.46
C PHE A 240 3.24 13.19 4.86
N ALA A 241 4.12 14.16 4.67
CA ALA A 241 3.77 15.58 4.88
C ALA A 241 2.61 16.01 3.96
N GLN A 242 2.64 15.60 2.69
CA GLN A 242 1.59 15.90 1.71
C GLN A 242 0.27 15.16 1.99
N ILE A 243 0.33 13.93 2.49
CA ILE A 243 -0.86 13.18 2.94
C ILE A 243 -1.57 13.94 4.06
N ALA A 244 -0.83 14.36 5.09
CA ALA A 244 -1.39 15.19 6.17
C ALA A 244 -1.95 16.52 5.63
N ALA A 245 -1.22 17.17 4.71
CA ALA A 245 -1.65 18.40 4.05
C ALA A 245 -2.90 18.25 3.17
N ALA A 246 -3.18 17.05 2.67
CA ALA A 246 -4.37 16.72 1.90
C ALA A 246 -5.63 16.48 2.77
N GLY A 247 -5.53 16.72 4.09
CA GLY A 247 -6.63 16.53 5.03
C GLY A 247 -6.85 15.08 5.45
N LEU A 248 -5.89 14.19 5.15
CA LEU A 248 -5.91 12.77 5.48
C LEU A 248 -5.21 12.52 6.82
N ASN A 249 -5.73 11.60 7.63
CA ASN A 249 -5.27 11.34 9.00
C ASN A 249 -4.73 9.92 9.22
N TRP A 250 -4.79 9.07 8.18
CA TRP A 250 -4.34 7.69 8.23
C TRP A 250 -3.58 7.28 6.95
N VAL A 251 -2.70 6.30 7.09
CA VAL A 251 -2.12 5.55 5.97
C VAL A 251 -2.35 4.06 6.18
N ARG A 252 -2.59 3.32 5.09
CA ARG A 252 -2.50 1.85 5.08
C ARG A 252 -1.21 1.46 4.36
N LEU A 253 -0.36 0.68 5.02
CA LEU A 253 0.97 0.32 4.52
C LEU A 253 1.03 -1.19 4.27
N PRO A 254 0.91 -1.62 2.99
CA PRO A 254 1.23 -2.98 2.58
C PRO A 254 2.68 -3.33 2.95
N ILE A 255 2.87 -4.42 3.66
CA ILE A 255 4.17 -5.02 3.94
C ILE A 255 4.17 -6.48 3.51
N PRO A 256 5.30 -7.00 3.00
CA PRO A 256 5.39 -8.39 2.61
C PRO A 256 5.83 -9.29 3.76
N PHE A 257 5.55 -10.59 3.68
CA PHE A 257 6.04 -11.55 4.68
C PHE A 257 7.59 -11.61 4.74
N TRP A 258 8.28 -11.38 3.61
CA TRP A 258 9.74 -11.32 3.54
C TRP A 258 10.34 -10.07 4.20
N ALA A 259 9.53 -9.14 4.70
CA ALA A 259 10.00 -8.14 5.67
C ALA A 259 10.47 -8.79 6.98
N VAL A 260 9.99 -10.00 7.28
CA VAL A 260 10.34 -10.78 8.47
C VAL A 260 11.27 -11.94 8.12
N GLU A 261 10.82 -12.84 7.24
CA GLU A 261 11.57 -14.02 6.81
C GLU A 261 11.16 -14.54 5.44
N LYS A 262 12.07 -15.26 4.79
CA LYS A 262 11.76 -16.06 3.59
C LYS A 262 12.40 -17.45 3.64
N LEU A 263 11.91 -18.37 2.82
CA LEU A 263 12.63 -19.62 2.56
C LEU A 263 13.81 -19.39 1.59
N PRO A 264 14.85 -20.23 1.61
CA PRO A 264 16.02 -20.07 0.75
C PRO A 264 15.69 -19.95 -0.74
N GLU A 265 14.73 -20.73 -1.24
CA GLU A 265 14.29 -20.79 -2.63
C GLU A 265 13.45 -19.59 -3.08
N GLU A 266 12.92 -18.80 -2.15
CA GLU A 266 12.11 -17.64 -2.48
C GLU A 266 13.04 -16.48 -2.93
N PRO A 267 12.83 -15.87 -4.11
CA PRO A 267 13.79 -14.92 -4.70
C PRO A 267 13.71 -13.51 -4.09
N PHE A 268 12.86 -13.29 -3.09
CA PHE A 268 12.62 -11.98 -2.50
C PHE A 268 13.84 -11.40 -1.75
N LEU A 269 13.89 -10.07 -1.66
CA LEU A 269 14.87 -9.37 -0.84
C LEU A 269 14.44 -9.34 0.62
N GLU A 270 14.99 -10.26 1.41
CA GLU A 270 14.65 -10.44 2.82
C GLU A 270 15.03 -9.21 3.69
N ARG A 271 14.11 -8.79 4.56
CA ARG A 271 14.27 -7.79 5.66
C ARG A 271 14.63 -6.36 5.27
N VAL A 272 14.94 -6.06 4.02
CA VAL A 272 15.28 -4.68 3.61
C VAL A 272 14.06 -3.76 3.68
N SER A 273 12.86 -4.24 3.32
CA SER A 273 11.62 -3.45 3.43
C SER A 273 11.28 -3.05 4.88
N TRP A 274 11.72 -3.83 5.87
CA TRP A 274 11.53 -3.49 7.29
C TRP A 274 12.19 -2.17 7.69
N LYS A 275 13.36 -1.84 7.13
CA LYS A 275 14.04 -0.55 7.33
C LYS A 275 13.14 0.64 6.93
N TYR A 276 12.38 0.48 5.85
CA TYR A 276 11.49 1.51 5.32
C TYR A 276 10.15 1.56 6.04
N PHE A 277 9.66 0.41 6.54
CA PHE A 277 8.57 0.37 7.50
C PHE A 277 8.89 1.22 8.76
N LEU A 278 10.11 1.13 9.30
CA LEU A 278 10.52 1.95 10.44
C LEU A 278 10.57 3.45 10.10
N LYS A 279 11.00 3.83 8.89
CA LYS A 279 10.90 5.22 8.40
C LYS A 279 9.45 5.68 8.30
N ALA A 280 8.55 4.84 7.79
CA ALA A 280 7.13 5.15 7.71
C ALA A 280 6.52 5.43 9.09
N ILE A 281 6.88 4.66 10.12
CA ILE A 281 6.48 4.94 11.52
C ILE A 281 6.98 6.31 11.97
N GLN A 282 8.26 6.63 11.71
CA GLN A 282 8.85 7.91 12.10
C GLN A 282 8.14 9.08 11.41
N TRP A 283 7.83 8.96 10.12
CA TRP A 283 7.12 9.98 9.38
C TRP A 283 5.66 10.10 9.82
N CYS A 284 4.98 8.98 10.11
CA CYS A 284 3.66 8.99 10.73
C CYS A 284 3.66 9.77 12.05
N ARG A 285 4.61 9.46 12.94
CA ARG A 285 4.80 10.19 14.20
C ARG A 285 5.00 11.68 13.95
N LYS A 286 5.91 12.02 13.03
CA LYS A 286 6.28 13.41 12.75
C LYS A 286 5.09 14.24 12.27
N TYR A 287 4.21 13.68 11.44
CA TYR A 287 3.09 14.41 10.83
C TYR A 287 1.72 14.13 11.46
N GLY A 288 1.67 13.37 12.56
CA GLY A 288 0.42 13.07 13.27
C GLY A 288 -0.52 12.11 12.52
N LEU A 289 0.03 11.25 11.67
CA LEU A 289 -0.73 10.25 10.90
C LEU A 289 -0.77 8.92 11.64
N ARG A 290 -1.94 8.27 11.67
CA ARG A 290 -2.09 6.90 12.16
C ARG A 290 -1.85 5.90 11.03
N MET A 291 -1.56 4.65 11.39
CA MET A 291 -1.21 3.60 10.45
C MET A 291 -2.07 2.36 10.67
N GLN A 292 -2.58 1.83 9.56
CA GLN A 292 -2.89 0.41 9.42
C GLN A 292 -1.70 -0.26 8.75
N VAL A 293 -1.04 -1.17 9.45
CA VAL A 293 -0.09 -2.09 8.80
C VAL A 293 -0.89 -3.18 8.14
N ASP A 294 -0.53 -3.59 6.93
CA ASP A 294 -1.25 -4.61 6.18
C ASP A 294 -0.29 -5.68 5.67
N LEU A 295 -0.41 -6.91 6.17
CA LEU A 295 0.34 -8.04 5.65
C LEU A 295 -0.27 -8.45 4.31
N HIS A 296 0.33 -7.93 3.25
CA HIS A 296 -0.23 -7.99 1.90
C HIS A 296 0.08 -9.30 1.21
N THR A 297 1.17 -9.95 1.62
CA THR A 297 1.64 -11.22 1.05
C THR A 297 1.70 -12.29 2.13
N ILE A 298 1.20 -13.49 1.81
CA ILE A 298 1.20 -14.64 2.71
C ILE A 298 2.04 -15.76 2.08
N PRO A 299 2.87 -16.48 2.84
CA PRO A 299 3.56 -17.67 2.35
C PRO A 299 2.62 -18.63 1.60
N GLY A 300 2.97 -19.02 0.38
CA GLY A 300 2.16 -19.87 -0.49
C GLY A 300 1.04 -19.16 -1.26
N SER A 301 0.90 -17.84 -1.12
CA SER A 301 -0.17 -16.98 -1.66
C SER A 301 -1.56 -17.32 -1.15
N GLN A 302 -2.28 -16.27 -0.73
CA GLN A 302 -3.67 -16.33 -0.26
C GLN A 302 -4.70 -16.07 -1.37
N ASN A 303 -4.28 -15.61 -2.54
CA ASN A 303 -5.22 -15.19 -3.61
C ASN A 303 -4.74 -15.45 -5.03
N ALA A 304 -3.47 -15.82 -5.22
CA ALA A 304 -2.82 -16.06 -6.51
C ALA A 304 -2.75 -14.85 -7.46
N PHE A 305 -2.97 -13.64 -6.94
CA PHE A 305 -2.77 -12.40 -7.68
C PHE A 305 -1.31 -11.93 -7.57
N ASP A 306 -0.88 -11.06 -8.49
CA ASP A 306 0.50 -10.54 -8.55
C ASP A 306 0.92 -9.80 -7.27
N HIS A 307 0.02 -8.98 -6.72
CA HIS A 307 0.22 -8.25 -5.47
C HIS A 307 0.33 -9.14 -4.21
N SER A 308 0.10 -10.46 -4.30
CA SER A 308 0.46 -11.41 -3.23
C SER A 308 1.93 -11.82 -3.24
N GLY A 309 2.72 -11.25 -4.16
CA GLY A 309 4.14 -11.51 -4.37
C GLY A 309 4.41 -12.57 -5.44
N LYS A 310 3.50 -13.54 -5.62
CA LYS A 310 3.60 -14.60 -6.64
C LYS A 310 2.23 -14.96 -7.20
N ARG A 311 2.03 -14.70 -8.48
CA ARG A 311 0.84 -15.10 -9.25
C ARG A 311 0.85 -16.62 -9.48
N GLY A 312 -0.34 -17.23 -9.54
CA GLY A 312 -0.50 -18.64 -9.93
C GLY A 312 -1.48 -19.44 -9.08
N ASP A 313 -0.95 -20.22 -8.14
CA ASP A 313 -1.76 -21.09 -7.28
C ASP A 313 -1.79 -20.63 -5.83
N ILE A 314 -2.85 -21.02 -5.13
CA ILE A 314 -3.03 -20.78 -3.69
C ILE A 314 -2.62 -22.05 -2.95
N ASN A 315 -1.61 -21.92 -2.09
CA ASN A 315 -1.10 -22.97 -1.21
C ASN A 315 -1.14 -22.55 0.28
N PHE A 316 -1.67 -21.37 0.59
CA PHE A 316 -2.05 -21.02 1.96
C PHE A 316 -3.42 -21.63 2.29
N MET A 317 -3.50 -22.43 3.37
CA MET A 317 -4.73 -23.10 3.81
C MET A 317 -5.48 -23.89 2.70
N ARG A 318 -4.75 -24.29 1.65
CA ARG A 318 -5.22 -25.09 0.51
C ARG A 318 -4.08 -26.01 0.06
N GLY A 319 -4.42 -27.21 -0.39
CA GLY A 319 -3.45 -28.19 -0.85
C GLY A 319 -2.60 -28.79 0.26
N SER A 320 -1.64 -29.63 -0.12
CA SER A 320 -0.81 -30.40 0.81
C SER A 320 0.09 -29.52 1.69
N MET A 321 0.47 -28.33 1.21
CA MET A 321 1.27 -27.35 1.95
C MET A 321 0.45 -26.34 2.76
N GLY A 322 -0.89 -26.43 2.73
CA GLY A 322 -1.80 -25.46 3.35
C GLY A 322 -1.49 -25.14 4.81
N ILE A 323 -1.19 -26.16 5.62
CA ILE A 323 -0.88 -26.01 7.05
C ILE A 323 0.55 -25.52 7.30
N ALA A 324 1.54 -26.05 6.57
CA ALA A 324 2.93 -25.58 6.68
C ALA A 324 3.05 -24.09 6.35
N ASN A 325 2.35 -23.63 5.31
CA ASN A 325 2.29 -22.20 4.96
C ASN A 325 1.54 -21.38 6.03
N ALA A 326 0.49 -21.92 6.64
CA ALA A 326 -0.19 -21.27 7.75
C ALA A 326 0.70 -21.13 9.01
N GLN A 327 1.55 -22.12 9.29
CA GLN A 327 2.55 -22.04 10.36
C GLN A 327 3.55 -20.91 10.13
N ARG A 328 4.07 -20.76 8.89
CA ARG A 328 4.92 -19.62 8.52
C ARG A 328 4.18 -18.29 8.66
N ALA A 329 2.93 -18.23 8.20
CA ALA A 329 2.12 -17.02 8.33
C ALA A 329 1.95 -16.61 9.80
N LEU A 330 1.74 -17.55 10.71
CA LEU A 330 1.68 -17.27 12.15
C LEU A 330 3.02 -16.76 12.71
N ASN A 331 4.17 -17.33 12.30
CA ASN A 331 5.49 -16.80 12.72
C ASN A 331 5.62 -15.31 12.34
N VAL A 332 5.27 -14.96 11.10
CA VAL A 332 5.34 -13.60 10.56
C VAL A 332 4.39 -12.67 11.31
N MET A 333 3.12 -13.06 11.47
CA MET A 333 2.12 -12.26 12.19
C MET A 333 2.48 -12.06 13.66
N ARG A 334 3.06 -13.07 14.31
CA ARG A 334 3.56 -13.02 15.69
C ARG A 334 4.70 -12.00 15.83
N SER A 335 5.70 -12.05 14.95
CA SER A 335 6.80 -11.06 14.87
C SER A 335 6.29 -9.62 14.76
N ILE A 336 5.36 -9.39 13.83
CA ILE A 336 4.80 -8.06 13.60
C ILE A 336 3.98 -7.62 14.80
N THR A 337 3.13 -8.48 15.36
CA THR A 337 2.28 -8.19 16.52
C THR A 337 3.09 -7.80 17.74
N GLU A 338 4.15 -8.56 18.05
CA GLU A 338 5.06 -8.24 19.15
C GLU A 338 5.69 -6.85 18.99
N PHE A 339 6.10 -6.50 17.76
CA PHE A 339 6.71 -5.20 17.48
C PHE A 339 5.70 -4.06 17.60
N ILE A 340 4.58 -4.12 16.87
CA ILE A 340 3.63 -2.99 16.78
C ILE A 340 2.86 -2.74 18.08
N SER A 341 2.86 -3.71 19.00
CA SER A 341 2.20 -3.59 20.29
C SER A 341 3.06 -2.96 21.38
N ARG A 342 4.34 -2.66 21.11
CA ARG A 342 5.23 -1.98 22.07
C ARG A 342 4.76 -0.54 22.31
N ASP A 343 5.05 -0.01 23.50
CA ASP A 343 4.59 1.32 23.93
C ASP A 343 5.03 2.44 22.98
N GLU A 344 6.18 2.27 22.33
CA GLU A 344 6.74 3.22 21.38
C GLU A 344 5.96 3.32 20.06
N TYR A 345 5.19 2.28 19.69
CA TYR A 345 4.57 2.16 18.36
C TYR A 345 3.05 2.04 18.38
N LYS A 346 2.45 1.57 19.48
CA LYS A 346 1.01 1.26 19.59
C LYS A 346 0.07 2.43 19.31
N ASP A 347 0.52 3.67 19.56
CA ASP A 347 -0.28 4.88 19.31
C ASP A 347 -0.34 5.24 17.82
N ILE A 348 0.67 4.80 17.05
CA ILE A 348 0.79 5.03 15.61
C ILE A 348 0.13 3.89 14.85
N VAL A 349 0.53 2.65 15.15
CA VAL A 349 0.01 1.44 14.50
C VAL A 349 -1.18 0.93 15.30
N GLN A 350 -2.37 1.46 14.98
CA GLN A 350 -3.59 1.14 15.71
C GLN A 350 -4.37 -0.03 15.10
N MET A 351 -4.09 -0.38 13.84
CA MET A 351 -4.73 -1.50 13.13
C MET A 351 -3.68 -2.39 12.44
N PHE A 352 -3.92 -3.70 12.47
CA PHE A 352 -3.17 -4.68 11.71
C PHE A 352 -4.11 -5.44 10.77
N GLY A 353 -4.01 -5.14 9.47
CA GLY A 353 -4.53 -5.96 8.38
C GLY A 353 -3.74 -7.25 8.32
N VAL A 354 -4.25 -8.32 8.92
CA VAL A 354 -3.47 -9.55 9.09
C VAL A 354 -3.33 -10.37 7.80
N MET A 355 -4.21 -10.13 6.83
CA MET A 355 -4.20 -10.84 5.55
C MET A 355 -4.99 -10.05 4.50
N ASN A 356 -4.29 -9.62 3.45
CA ASN A 356 -4.90 -8.97 2.32
C ASN A 356 -5.63 -9.95 1.40
N GLU A 357 -6.88 -9.66 1.05
CA GLU A 357 -7.60 -10.31 -0.06
C GLU A 357 -7.56 -11.85 -0.14
N PRO A 358 -7.69 -12.64 0.95
CA PRO A 358 -7.71 -14.09 0.81
C PRO A 358 -8.90 -14.54 -0.03
N MET A 359 -8.66 -15.37 -1.04
CA MET A 359 -9.69 -15.83 -1.97
C MET A 359 -10.54 -16.93 -1.32
N SER A 360 -11.53 -16.55 -0.51
CA SER A 360 -12.35 -17.47 0.28
C SER A 360 -13.02 -18.56 -0.56
N GLN A 361 -13.43 -18.24 -1.79
CA GLN A 361 -14.05 -19.18 -2.72
C GLN A 361 -13.11 -20.33 -3.13
N ARG A 362 -11.79 -20.15 -3.01
CA ARG A 362 -10.78 -21.18 -3.32
C ARG A 362 -10.22 -21.83 -2.06
N ILE A 363 -10.02 -21.07 -0.98
CA ILE A 363 -9.48 -21.58 0.30
C ILE A 363 -10.56 -22.32 1.12
N GLY A 364 -11.81 -21.87 1.02
CA GLY A 364 -12.92 -22.26 1.88
C GLY A 364 -13.03 -21.34 3.11
N MET A 365 -14.22 -20.83 3.37
CA MET A 365 -14.45 -19.92 4.51
C MET A 365 -14.27 -20.61 5.87
N ASP A 366 -14.57 -21.91 5.98
CA ASP A 366 -14.29 -22.68 7.19
C ASP A 366 -12.79 -22.75 7.50
N SER A 367 -11.95 -22.94 6.48
CA SER A 367 -10.50 -22.95 6.62
C SER A 367 -9.98 -21.59 7.07
N LEU A 368 -10.47 -20.51 6.46
CA LEU A 368 -10.10 -19.14 6.84
C LEU A 368 -10.53 -18.82 8.27
N THR A 369 -11.77 -19.15 8.65
CA THR A 369 -12.30 -18.92 10.00
C THR A 369 -11.49 -19.65 11.06
N ALA A 370 -11.16 -20.93 10.83
CA ALA A 370 -10.31 -21.68 11.74
C ALA A 370 -8.92 -21.06 11.90
N PHE A 371 -8.31 -20.58 10.81
CA PHE A 371 -7.04 -19.86 10.88
C PHE A 371 -7.16 -18.52 11.62
N TYR A 372 -8.23 -17.74 11.38
CA TYR A 372 -8.47 -16.49 12.08
C TYR A 372 -8.65 -16.69 13.59
N LEU A 373 -9.21 -17.81 14.03
CA LEU A 373 -9.28 -18.17 15.46
C LEU A 373 -7.89 -18.44 16.05
N GLU A 374 -7.03 -19.20 15.37
CA GLU A 374 -5.63 -19.42 15.81
C GLU A 374 -4.85 -18.10 15.85
N MET A 375 -4.99 -17.28 14.82
CA MET A 375 -4.31 -15.99 14.71
C MET A 375 -4.80 -15.01 15.79
N HIS A 376 -6.11 -14.93 16.03
CA HIS A 376 -6.68 -14.08 17.09
C HIS A 376 -6.15 -14.48 18.47
N ASP A 377 -6.16 -15.78 18.77
CA ASP A 377 -5.62 -16.31 20.03
C ASP A 377 -4.14 -15.98 20.17
N MET A 378 -3.36 -16.11 19.09
CA MET A 378 -1.94 -15.80 19.10
C MET A 378 -1.74 -14.33 19.44
N MET A 379 -2.43 -13.43 18.73
CA MET A 379 -2.28 -12.00 18.96
C MET A 379 -2.68 -11.63 20.39
N ARG A 380 -3.78 -12.18 20.90
CA ARG A 380 -4.27 -11.83 22.23
C ARG A 380 -3.50 -12.50 23.37
N ASN A 381 -2.83 -13.62 23.14
CA ASN A 381 -1.86 -14.17 24.09
C ASN A 381 -0.63 -13.27 24.25
N LEU A 382 -0.22 -12.57 23.19
CA LEU A 382 0.91 -11.63 23.23
C LEU A 382 0.49 -10.31 23.87
N THR A 383 -0.70 -9.80 23.53
CA THR A 383 -1.12 -8.44 23.92
C THR A 383 -1.94 -8.39 25.20
N GLY A 384 -2.65 -9.46 25.52
CA GLY A 384 -3.75 -9.46 26.49
C GLY A 384 -5.07 -8.93 25.92
N PRO A 385 -6.18 -9.07 26.65
CA PRO A 385 -7.50 -8.63 26.22
C PRO A 385 -7.63 -7.11 26.30
N GLY A 386 -8.35 -6.50 25.36
CA GLY A 386 -8.55 -5.06 25.22
C GLY A 386 -7.30 -4.29 24.76
N LYS A 387 -6.18 -4.99 24.52
CA LYS A 387 -4.85 -4.43 24.23
C LYS A 387 -4.39 -4.80 22.81
N GLY A 388 -3.32 -4.14 22.37
CA GLY A 388 -2.75 -4.34 21.04
C GLY A 388 -3.56 -3.67 19.93
N PRO A 389 -3.21 -3.91 18.66
CA PRO A 389 -3.91 -3.33 17.52
C PRO A 389 -5.32 -3.91 17.37
N TRP A 390 -6.19 -3.16 16.71
CA TRP A 390 -7.37 -3.74 16.09
C TRP A 390 -6.94 -4.73 15.01
N ILE A 391 -7.55 -5.91 15.02
CA ILE A 391 -7.34 -6.94 14.01
C ILE A 391 -8.28 -6.62 12.86
N SER A 392 -7.72 -6.23 11.72
CA SER A 392 -8.48 -5.93 10.50
C SER A 392 -8.46 -7.16 9.59
N LEU A 393 -9.60 -7.81 9.42
CA LEU A 393 -9.76 -8.94 8.49
C LEU A 393 -10.29 -8.44 7.15
N HIS A 394 -9.65 -8.79 6.04
CA HIS A 394 -10.28 -8.62 4.74
C HIS A 394 -11.53 -9.50 4.63
N ASP A 395 -12.56 -9.04 3.92
CA ASP A 395 -13.86 -9.73 3.79
C ASP A 395 -13.84 -11.05 2.99
N GLY A 396 -12.67 -11.46 2.51
CA GLY A 396 -12.46 -12.65 1.71
C GLY A 396 -13.24 -12.68 0.38
N PHE A 397 -13.69 -11.52 -0.11
CA PHE A 397 -14.65 -11.39 -1.21
C PHE A 397 -16.05 -11.96 -0.91
N ASP A 398 -16.37 -12.16 0.36
CA ASP A 398 -17.67 -12.56 0.87
C ASP A 398 -18.03 -11.76 2.14
N VAL A 399 -18.44 -10.51 1.92
CA VAL A 399 -18.80 -9.60 3.01
C VAL A 399 -19.92 -10.16 3.91
N GLY A 400 -20.83 -10.96 3.35
CA GLY A 400 -21.94 -11.54 4.12
C GLY A 400 -21.40 -12.46 5.20
N ALA A 401 -20.52 -13.38 4.80
CA ALA A 401 -19.92 -14.36 5.70
C ALA A 401 -19.18 -13.75 6.92
N VAL A 402 -18.60 -12.55 6.76
CA VAL A 402 -17.86 -11.86 7.84
C VAL A 402 -18.65 -10.76 8.56
N THR A 403 -19.86 -10.44 8.10
CA THR A 403 -20.74 -9.43 8.74
C THR A 403 -22.08 -9.98 9.24
N ASP A 404 -22.27 -11.29 9.10
CA ASP A 404 -23.38 -12.02 9.69
C ASP A 404 -23.31 -12.03 11.22
N SER A 405 -24.48 -12.02 11.86
CA SER A 405 -24.60 -12.08 13.32
C SER A 405 -24.11 -13.45 13.82
N GLY A 406 -22.83 -13.54 14.14
CA GLY A 406 -22.21 -14.80 14.58
C GLY A 406 -20.83 -15.08 14.00
N PHE A 407 -20.29 -14.21 13.14
CA PHE A 407 -18.88 -14.30 12.77
C PHE A 407 -18.00 -13.90 13.95
N MET A 408 -17.15 -14.83 14.42
CA MET A 408 -16.23 -14.69 15.56
C MET A 408 -16.83 -13.91 16.76
N PRO A 409 -17.93 -14.38 17.37
CA PRO A 409 -18.62 -13.65 18.42
C PRO A 409 -17.71 -13.51 19.65
N GLY A 410 -17.54 -12.28 20.13
CA GLY A 410 -16.64 -11.97 21.24
C GLY A 410 -15.15 -11.93 20.87
N ALA A 411 -14.84 -11.76 19.58
CA ALA A 411 -13.49 -11.39 19.16
C ALA A 411 -13.17 -9.96 19.61
N ASP A 412 -12.20 -9.84 20.52
CA ASP A 412 -11.71 -8.55 21.02
C ASP A 412 -11.04 -7.72 19.92
N ARG A 413 -11.46 -6.44 19.78
CA ARG A 413 -10.95 -5.42 18.83
C ARG A 413 -10.86 -5.93 17.38
N LEU A 414 -11.95 -6.48 16.87
CA LEU A 414 -12.08 -6.94 15.49
C LEU A 414 -12.66 -5.86 14.57
N ALA A 415 -12.04 -5.67 13.41
CA ALA A 415 -12.49 -4.81 12.32
C ALA A 415 -12.56 -5.61 11.01
N ILE A 416 -13.42 -5.17 10.09
CA ILE A 416 -13.52 -5.73 8.74
C ILE A 416 -13.03 -4.70 7.72
N SER A 417 -12.18 -5.15 6.80
CA SER A 417 -11.70 -4.40 5.64
C SER A 417 -12.42 -4.92 4.40
N SER A 418 -13.12 -4.03 3.70
CA SER A 418 -13.78 -4.36 2.43
C SER A 418 -13.14 -3.60 1.27
N HIS A 419 -12.89 -4.28 0.16
CA HIS A 419 -12.21 -3.71 -1.01
C HIS A 419 -13.21 -3.55 -2.15
N LEU A 420 -13.31 -2.33 -2.69
CA LEU A 420 -14.44 -1.92 -3.54
C LEU A 420 -13.96 -1.32 -4.85
N TYR A 421 -14.24 -2.03 -5.94
CA TYR A 421 -13.85 -1.63 -7.29
C TYR A 421 -14.96 -1.89 -8.30
N PHE A 422 -15.15 -0.95 -9.22
CA PHE A 422 -15.99 -1.16 -10.41
C PHE A 422 -15.18 -1.72 -11.59
N SER A 423 -13.86 -1.52 -11.61
CA SER A 423 -12.94 -1.99 -12.66
C SER A 423 -12.97 -3.49 -12.95
N PHE A 424 -13.39 -4.33 -12.00
CA PHE A 424 -13.31 -5.78 -12.15
C PHE A 424 -14.66 -6.48 -12.31
N ALA A 425 -15.73 -5.70 -12.47
CA ALA A 425 -17.08 -6.24 -12.67
C ALA A 425 -17.16 -7.07 -13.96
N THR A 426 -17.96 -8.15 -13.91
CA THR A 426 -18.23 -9.01 -15.06
C THR A 426 -19.75 -9.21 -15.22
N PRO A 427 -20.39 -8.62 -16.25
CA PRO A 427 -19.82 -7.68 -17.22
C PRO A 427 -19.48 -6.32 -16.59
N LEU A 428 -18.57 -5.57 -17.24
CA LEU A 428 -18.32 -4.17 -16.87
C LEU A 428 -19.57 -3.31 -17.09
N ASN A 429 -19.74 -2.28 -16.27
CA ASN A 429 -20.80 -1.30 -16.45
C ASN A 429 -20.52 -0.43 -17.69
N SER A 430 -21.37 -0.55 -18.70
CA SER A 430 -21.26 0.18 -19.97
C SER A 430 -21.85 1.59 -19.93
N ALA A 431 -22.43 2.03 -18.80
CA ALA A 431 -22.95 3.37 -18.67
C ALA A 431 -21.81 4.42 -18.71
N PRO A 432 -22.02 5.62 -19.27
CA PRO A 432 -21.05 6.71 -19.19
C PRO A 432 -20.70 7.10 -17.76
N LEU A 433 -19.49 7.61 -17.53
CA LEU A 433 -18.97 7.99 -16.21
C LEU A 433 -19.94 8.90 -15.44
N GLU A 434 -20.59 9.86 -16.12
CA GLU A 434 -21.58 10.79 -15.54
C GLU A 434 -22.68 10.04 -14.77
N ARG A 435 -23.08 8.87 -15.27
CA ARG A 435 -24.15 8.03 -14.72
C ARG A 435 -23.65 7.07 -13.65
N GLN A 436 -22.34 6.90 -13.51
CA GLN A 436 -21.73 6.01 -12.53
C GLN A 436 -21.35 6.72 -11.22
N THR A 437 -21.30 8.05 -11.23
CA THR A 437 -20.87 8.87 -10.08
C THR A 437 -21.62 8.60 -8.77
N GLN A 438 -22.86 8.10 -8.82
CA GLN A 438 -23.70 7.82 -7.65
C GLN A 438 -23.82 6.33 -7.30
N LEU A 439 -23.12 5.45 -8.04
CA LEU A 439 -23.11 4.02 -7.73
C LEU A 439 -22.56 3.70 -6.34
N PRO A 440 -21.50 4.37 -5.82
CA PRO A 440 -21.04 4.10 -4.46
C PRO A 440 -22.14 4.27 -3.41
N CYS A 441 -22.94 5.34 -3.51
CA CYS A 441 -24.02 5.61 -2.57
C CYS A 441 -25.11 4.54 -2.61
N THR A 442 -25.45 4.05 -3.80
CA THR A 442 -26.53 3.09 -4.00
C THR A 442 -26.10 1.63 -3.80
N GLN A 443 -24.83 1.30 -4.01
CA GLN A 443 -24.33 -0.08 -3.95
C GLN A 443 -23.53 -0.38 -2.69
N TRP A 444 -22.85 0.61 -2.10
CA TRP A 444 -21.90 0.38 -1.01
C TRP A 444 -22.32 0.98 0.32
N ALA A 445 -23.02 2.11 0.36
CA ALA A 445 -23.32 2.82 1.62
C ALA A 445 -24.01 1.95 2.68
N ASN A 446 -25.00 1.14 2.28
CA ASN A 446 -25.71 0.25 3.21
C ASN A 446 -24.76 -0.75 3.92
N ARG A 447 -23.71 -1.23 3.24
CA ARG A 447 -22.75 -2.19 3.79
C ARG A 447 -22.03 -1.61 5.02
N PHE A 448 -21.54 -0.37 4.92
CA PHE A 448 -20.81 0.27 6.01
C PHE A 448 -21.71 0.70 7.16
N ASN A 449 -22.87 1.30 6.85
CA ASN A 449 -23.81 1.74 7.89
C ASN A 449 -24.40 0.56 8.67
N SER A 450 -24.85 -0.49 7.98
CA SER A 450 -25.40 -1.67 8.65
C SER A 450 -24.35 -2.41 9.49
N SER A 451 -23.08 -2.47 9.05
CA SER A 451 -22.01 -3.09 9.82
C SER A 451 -21.74 -2.35 11.13
N LEU A 452 -21.65 -1.01 11.07
CA LEU A 452 -21.46 -0.18 12.26
C LEU A 452 -22.65 -0.27 13.23
N ASP A 453 -23.87 -0.35 12.72
CA ASP A 453 -25.08 -0.51 13.54
C ASP A 453 -25.17 -1.90 14.21
N LYS A 454 -24.55 -2.92 13.61
CA LYS A 454 -24.41 -4.27 14.20
C LYS A 454 -23.29 -4.39 15.23
N GLY A 455 -22.44 -3.36 15.40
CA GLY A 455 -21.29 -3.40 16.30
C GLY A 455 -19.99 -3.90 15.66
N THR A 456 -19.96 -4.04 14.33
CA THR A 456 -18.77 -4.40 13.56
C THR A 456 -18.13 -3.16 12.96
N PHE A 457 -16.92 -2.81 13.38
CA PHE A 457 -16.20 -1.72 12.72
C PHE A 457 -15.82 -2.15 11.31
N MET A 458 -16.20 -1.38 10.31
CA MET A 458 -15.85 -1.63 8.91
C MET A 458 -15.23 -0.39 8.29
N SER A 459 -14.15 -0.61 7.55
CA SER A 459 -13.53 0.40 6.68
C SER A 459 -13.39 -0.13 5.27
N ALA A 460 -13.43 0.77 4.29
CA ALA A 460 -12.99 0.46 2.95
C ALA A 460 -11.46 0.43 2.95
N GLY A 461 -10.87 -0.77 3.02
CA GLY A 461 -9.41 -0.92 2.99
C GLY A 461 -8.82 -0.48 1.66
N GLU A 462 -9.61 -0.58 0.59
CA GLU A 462 -9.24 -0.15 -0.74
C GLU A 462 -10.45 0.29 -1.56
N PHE A 463 -10.25 1.37 -2.32
CA PHE A 463 -11.11 1.80 -3.42
C PHE A 463 -10.32 2.75 -4.33
N SER A 464 -10.75 2.94 -5.57
CA SER A 464 -10.14 3.92 -6.49
C SER A 464 -11.20 4.62 -7.34
N LEU A 465 -10.78 5.48 -8.27
CA LEU A 465 -11.69 6.05 -9.29
C LEU A 465 -11.83 5.13 -10.52
N GLY A 466 -11.33 3.90 -10.43
CA GLY A 466 -11.44 2.87 -11.45
C GLY A 466 -12.90 2.46 -11.70
N PHE A 467 -13.58 3.20 -12.57
CA PHE A 467 -14.87 2.78 -13.15
C PHE A 467 -14.67 1.86 -14.39
N ASN A 468 -13.44 1.80 -14.89
CA ASN A 468 -12.96 0.91 -15.94
C ASN A 468 -11.61 0.28 -15.52
N ASP A 469 -11.10 -0.68 -16.29
CA ASP A 469 -9.84 -1.36 -16.03
C ASP A 469 -8.67 -0.94 -16.94
N CYS A 470 -8.70 0.25 -17.53
CA CYS A 470 -7.71 0.69 -18.51
C CYS A 470 -6.33 1.07 -17.93
N ALA A 471 -6.15 1.03 -16.61
CA ALA A 471 -4.87 1.36 -16.01
C ALA A 471 -3.76 0.43 -16.52
N TYR A 472 -2.63 1.00 -16.89
CA TYR A 472 -1.54 0.26 -17.51
C TYR A 472 -1.04 -0.88 -16.61
N PHE A 473 -1.07 -2.12 -17.11
CA PHE A 473 -0.76 -3.37 -16.38
C PHE A 473 -1.74 -3.80 -15.26
N LEU A 474 -2.92 -3.17 -15.13
CA LEU A 474 -3.84 -3.45 -14.01
C LEU A 474 -4.29 -4.91 -13.90
N ASN A 475 -4.57 -5.59 -15.01
CA ASN A 475 -5.02 -7.00 -15.01
C ASN A 475 -3.85 -8.02 -14.95
N GLY A 476 -2.66 -7.54 -14.60
CA GLY A 476 -1.38 -8.22 -14.74
C GLY A 476 -0.65 -7.79 -16.01
N ALA A 477 0.68 -7.74 -15.91
CA ALA A 477 1.53 -7.36 -17.03
C ALA A 477 1.22 -8.22 -18.26
N SER A 478 1.07 -7.57 -19.41
CA SER A 478 0.72 -8.21 -20.70
C SER A 478 -0.67 -8.88 -20.82
N SER A 479 -1.62 -8.63 -19.90
CA SER A 479 -2.93 -9.33 -19.91
C SER A 479 -4.03 -8.64 -20.75
N GLY A 480 -3.94 -7.35 -21.06
CA GLY A 480 -5.00 -6.59 -21.75
C GLY A 480 -6.14 -6.12 -20.83
N TYR A 481 -7.21 -5.58 -21.40
CA TYR A 481 -8.31 -4.90 -20.67
C TYR A 481 -9.70 -5.37 -21.08
N ARG A 482 -10.64 -5.42 -20.13
CA ARG A 482 -12.05 -5.70 -20.39
C ARG A 482 -12.69 -4.55 -21.16
N TYR A 483 -12.38 -3.31 -20.77
CA TYR A 483 -13.02 -2.11 -21.30
C TYR A 483 -12.86 -1.96 -22.83
N ASP A 484 -11.68 -2.27 -23.37
CA ASP A 484 -11.39 -2.21 -24.80
C ASP A 484 -11.44 -3.55 -25.54
N GLY A 485 -11.78 -4.63 -24.82
CA GLY A 485 -11.95 -5.97 -25.36
C GLY A 485 -10.63 -6.68 -25.70
N THR A 486 -9.49 -6.22 -25.14
CA THR A 486 -8.18 -6.84 -25.38
C THR A 486 -7.83 -7.94 -24.37
N LEU A 487 -8.53 -8.03 -23.23
CA LEU A 487 -8.33 -9.10 -22.25
C LEU A 487 -8.89 -10.44 -22.79
N PRO A 488 -8.05 -11.46 -23.08
CA PRO A 488 -8.50 -12.67 -23.77
C PRO A 488 -9.53 -13.51 -23.00
N THR A 489 -9.52 -13.43 -21.67
CA THR A 489 -10.45 -14.18 -20.80
C THR A 489 -11.82 -13.50 -20.63
N TYR A 490 -11.98 -12.27 -21.12
CA TYR A 490 -13.22 -11.53 -20.98
C TYR A 490 -14.17 -11.79 -22.15
N THR A 491 -15.37 -12.27 -21.83
CA THR A 491 -16.42 -12.57 -22.82
C THR A 491 -17.52 -11.52 -22.87
N GLY A 492 -17.41 -10.45 -22.08
CA GLY A 492 -18.38 -9.35 -22.09
C GLY A 492 -18.16 -8.38 -23.26
N PRO A 493 -19.06 -7.40 -23.45
CA PRO A 493 -18.96 -6.47 -24.55
C PRO A 493 -17.77 -5.53 -24.40
N ARG A 494 -17.12 -5.20 -25.51
CA ARG A 494 -16.20 -4.07 -25.61
C ARG A 494 -16.98 -2.76 -25.38
N ILE A 495 -16.51 -1.93 -24.46
CA ILE A 495 -17.15 -0.66 -24.11
C ILE A 495 -16.55 0.51 -24.90
N GLY A 496 -15.22 0.63 -24.96
CA GLY A 496 -14.57 1.79 -25.56
C GLY A 496 -13.08 1.58 -25.85
N SER A 497 -12.34 2.66 -26.12
CA SER A 497 -10.87 2.63 -26.17
C SER A 497 -10.29 2.93 -24.79
N CYS A 498 -9.17 2.30 -24.43
CA CYS A 498 -8.44 2.65 -23.21
C CYS A 498 -7.58 3.91 -23.34
N GLU A 499 -7.23 4.32 -24.56
CA GLU A 499 -6.34 5.46 -24.82
C GLU A 499 -6.71 6.74 -24.06
N PRO A 500 -7.98 7.18 -24.01
CA PRO A 500 -8.35 8.40 -23.30
C PRO A 500 -8.11 8.34 -21.79
N TRP A 501 -7.97 7.15 -21.20
CA TRP A 501 -7.86 6.95 -19.75
C TRP A 501 -6.42 6.81 -19.27
N LEU A 502 -5.44 6.77 -20.20
CA LEU A 502 -4.01 6.63 -19.90
C LEU A 502 -3.30 7.99 -19.71
N ASP A 503 -3.96 9.11 -20.01
CA ASP A 503 -3.39 10.46 -19.87
C ASP A 503 -4.39 11.48 -19.32
N SER A 504 -4.27 11.78 -18.03
CA SER A 504 -5.14 12.76 -17.35
C SER A 504 -4.98 14.21 -17.81
N ARG A 505 -3.95 14.54 -18.61
CA ARG A 505 -3.75 15.89 -19.17
C ARG A 505 -4.79 16.20 -20.25
N GLU A 506 -5.28 15.17 -20.93
CA GLU A 506 -6.26 15.26 -22.02
C GLU A 506 -7.71 15.24 -21.52
N TRP A 507 -7.93 15.06 -20.21
CA TRP A 507 -9.28 15.02 -19.64
C TRP A 507 -9.94 16.40 -19.60
N THR A 508 -11.15 16.46 -20.12
CA THR A 508 -11.97 17.68 -20.11
C THR A 508 -12.38 18.07 -18.68
N PRO A 509 -12.75 19.34 -18.44
CA PRO A 509 -13.28 19.76 -17.15
C PRO A 509 -14.48 18.93 -16.66
N ALA A 510 -15.35 18.50 -17.59
CA ALA A 510 -16.50 17.66 -17.25
C ALA A 510 -16.09 16.27 -16.74
N VAL A 511 -15.10 15.63 -17.39
CA VAL A 511 -14.57 14.34 -16.92
C VAL A 511 -13.98 14.49 -15.52
N LYS A 512 -13.18 15.54 -15.29
CA LYS A 512 -12.57 15.81 -13.97
C LYS A 512 -13.62 16.04 -12.89
N GLU A 513 -14.69 16.79 -13.21
CA GLU A 513 -15.79 17.01 -12.27
C GLU A 513 -16.53 15.70 -11.97
N ASN A 514 -16.83 14.87 -12.96
CA ASN A 514 -17.48 13.57 -12.72
C ASN A 514 -16.60 12.63 -11.88
N LEU A 515 -15.29 12.60 -12.12
CA LEU A 515 -14.34 11.84 -11.30
C LEU A 515 -14.29 12.36 -9.86
N LYS A 516 -14.32 13.68 -9.67
CA LYS A 516 -14.40 14.29 -8.34
C LYS A 516 -15.72 13.93 -7.65
N GLN A 517 -16.84 13.93 -8.36
CA GLN A 517 -18.13 13.47 -7.82
C GLN A 517 -18.11 11.99 -7.44
N LEU A 518 -17.47 11.14 -8.26
CA LEU A 518 -17.26 9.73 -7.93
C LEU A 518 -16.38 9.57 -6.67
N ALA A 519 -15.36 10.40 -6.50
CA ALA A 519 -14.53 10.41 -5.29
C ALA A 519 -15.36 10.80 -4.05
N LEU A 520 -16.13 11.88 -4.14
CA LEU A 520 -16.95 12.40 -3.05
C LEU A 520 -18.04 11.41 -2.62
N SER A 521 -18.78 10.83 -3.58
CA SER A 521 -19.81 9.82 -3.31
C SER A 521 -19.23 8.54 -2.72
N SER A 522 -18.04 8.13 -3.17
CA SER A 522 -17.30 7.00 -2.59
C SER A 522 -16.93 7.28 -1.13
N MET A 523 -16.26 8.40 -0.86
CA MET A 523 -15.84 8.80 0.49
C MET A 523 -17.03 8.91 1.45
N ASP A 524 -18.17 9.45 1.00
CA ASP A 524 -19.39 9.58 1.81
C ASP A 524 -20.08 8.22 2.05
N ALA A 525 -20.14 7.36 1.03
CA ALA A 525 -20.73 6.02 1.17
C ALA A 525 -19.96 5.17 2.20
N MET A 526 -18.63 5.27 2.21
CA MET A 526 -17.77 4.40 3.02
C MET A 526 -17.45 4.98 4.40
N GLN A 527 -17.35 6.32 4.53
CA GLN A 527 -17.02 7.10 5.74
C GLN A 527 -15.61 6.87 6.32
N ASN A 528 -15.21 5.61 6.47
CA ASN A 528 -13.89 5.15 6.86
C ASN A 528 -13.23 4.49 5.65
N TYR A 529 -12.16 5.06 5.12
CA TYR A 529 -11.62 4.61 3.85
C TYR A 529 -10.10 4.77 3.72
N PHE A 530 -9.53 3.96 2.84
CA PHE A 530 -8.18 4.11 2.33
C PHE A 530 -8.22 4.06 0.80
N PHE A 531 -7.89 5.16 0.13
CA PHE A 531 -7.83 5.20 -1.34
C PHE A 531 -6.62 4.40 -1.84
N TRP A 532 -6.82 3.55 -2.85
CA TRP A 532 -5.78 2.80 -3.55
C TRP A 532 -5.40 3.54 -4.85
N THR A 533 -4.26 4.24 -4.90
CA THR A 533 -3.20 4.42 -3.89
C THR A 533 -2.76 5.90 -3.82
N TRP A 534 -1.88 6.27 -2.88
CA TRP A 534 -1.35 7.64 -2.77
C TRP A 534 -0.73 8.13 -4.08
N ARG A 535 0.15 7.33 -4.69
CA ARG A 535 0.82 7.70 -5.95
C ARG A 535 1.10 6.49 -6.83
N ILE A 536 1.23 6.77 -8.13
CA ILE A 536 1.65 5.84 -9.17
C ILE A 536 2.96 6.37 -9.79
N GLY A 537 3.88 5.47 -10.13
CA GLY A 537 5.13 5.78 -10.82
C GLY A 537 4.92 6.07 -12.31
N ALA A 538 5.86 6.82 -12.90
CA ALA A 538 5.87 7.03 -14.34
C ALA A 538 6.34 5.77 -15.07
N SER A 539 5.79 5.51 -16.26
CA SER A 539 6.34 4.54 -17.20
C SER A 539 7.65 5.06 -17.81
N LEU A 540 8.64 4.19 -18.01
CA LEU A 540 9.87 4.51 -18.76
C LEU A 540 9.59 4.73 -20.25
N GLN A 541 8.51 4.16 -20.78
CA GLN A 541 8.16 4.26 -22.19
C GLN A 541 7.57 5.63 -22.54
N THR A 542 6.76 6.19 -21.64
CA THR A 542 6.02 7.44 -21.87
C THR A 542 6.56 8.62 -21.07
N GLY A 543 7.29 8.36 -19.98
CA GLY A 543 7.72 9.38 -19.03
C GLY A 543 6.59 9.95 -18.17
N GLN A 544 5.42 9.30 -18.11
CA GLN A 544 4.25 9.80 -17.36
C GLN A 544 3.52 8.69 -16.59
N VAL A 545 2.62 9.11 -15.69
CA VAL A 545 1.72 8.20 -14.99
C VAL A 545 0.61 7.75 -15.94
N ASN A 546 0.60 6.47 -16.30
CA ASN A 546 -0.40 5.86 -17.20
C ASN A 546 -1.55 5.12 -16.47
N SER A 547 -1.64 5.26 -15.15
CA SER A 547 -2.76 4.73 -14.34
C SER A 547 -3.42 5.83 -13.50
N PRO A 548 -3.86 6.95 -14.09
CA PRO A 548 -4.26 8.15 -13.33
C PRO A 548 -5.47 7.94 -12.41
N LEU A 549 -6.42 7.05 -12.76
CA LEU A 549 -7.60 6.74 -11.93
C LEU A 549 -7.26 6.12 -10.55
N TRP A 550 -6.00 5.73 -10.35
CA TRP A 550 -5.47 5.03 -9.18
C TRP A 550 -4.46 5.86 -8.38
N SER A 551 -4.31 7.16 -8.69
CA SER A 551 -3.33 8.04 -8.03
C SER A 551 -4.02 9.20 -7.33
N TYR A 552 -4.10 9.15 -5.99
CA TYR A 552 -4.68 10.22 -5.18
C TYR A 552 -3.93 11.54 -5.40
N LYS A 553 -2.60 11.49 -5.32
CA LYS A 553 -1.69 12.63 -5.47
C LYS A 553 -1.87 13.31 -6.83
N LEU A 554 -1.86 12.53 -7.92
CA LEU A 554 -2.08 13.07 -9.26
C LEU A 554 -3.49 13.66 -9.39
N GLY A 555 -4.48 13.08 -8.73
CA GLY A 555 -5.84 13.63 -8.69
C GLY A 555 -5.94 14.99 -8.04
N LEU A 556 -5.18 15.24 -6.97
CA LEU A 556 -5.06 16.57 -6.38
C LEU A 556 -4.36 17.54 -7.35
N GLU A 557 -3.23 17.13 -7.92
CA GLU A 557 -2.43 17.95 -8.85
C GLU A 557 -3.21 18.34 -10.12
N ARG A 558 -4.12 17.48 -10.57
CA ARG A 558 -4.85 17.63 -11.84
C ARG A 558 -6.30 18.08 -11.68
N GLY A 559 -6.78 18.19 -10.44
CA GLY A 559 -8.09 18.75 -10.10
C GLY A 559 -9.28 17.80 -10.27
N TYR A 560 -9.07 16.48 -10.16
CA TYR A 560 -10.14 15.48 -10.17
C TYR A 560 -10.33 14.75 -8.83
N MET A 561 -9.65 15.22 -7.78
CA MET A 561 -9.88 14.83 -6.38
C MET A 561 -10.25 16.04 -5.53
N PRO A 562 -11.06 15.87 -4.47
CA PRO A 562 -11.36 16.94 -3.54
C PRO A 562 -10.11 17.33 -2.73
N THR A 563 -9.85 18.63 -2.62
CA THR A 563 -8.74 19.18 -1.82
C THR A 563 -9.05 19.19 -0.32
N ASP A 564 -10.33 19.18 0.05
CA ASP A 564 -10.81 18.96 1.42
C ASP A 564 -11.73 17.74 1.43
N PRO A 565 -11.29 16.59 1.98
CA PRO A 565 -12.07 15.36 1.96
C PRO A 565 -13.34 15.43 2.80
N ARG A 566 -13.48 16.41 3.71
CA ARG A 566 -14.72 16.60 4.50
C ARG A 566 -15.90 17.04 3.64
N THR A 567 -15.62 17.61 2.47
CA THR A 567 -16.66 18.00 1.50
C THR A 567 -17.42 16.80 0.91
N ALA A 568 -16.94 15.57 1.13
CA ALA A 568 -17.69 14.37 0.80
C ALA A 568 -18.99 14.26 1.60
N ALA A 569 -19.03 14.74 2.83
CA ALA A 569 -20.18 14.58 3.73
C ALA A 569 -21.48 15.07 3.08
N GLY A 570 -22.46 14.17 2.93
CA GLY A 570 -23.76 14.47 2.33
C GLY A 570 -23.86 14.26 0.81
N SER A 571 -22.79 13.84 0.14
CA SER A 571 -22.79 13.52 -1.30
C SER A 571 -23.75 12.39 -1.67
N CYS A 572 -24.06 11.48 -0.74
CA CYS A 572 -25.03 10.41 -0.89
C CYS A 572 -26.45 10.79 -0.46
N GLY A 573 -26.70 12.06 -0.11
CA GLY A 573 -28.02 12.58 0.24
C GLY A 573 -28.68 11.87 1.43
N ASN A 574 -27.88 11.26 2.31
CA ASN A 574 -28.36 10.45 3.43
C ASN A 574 -29.30 9.30 3.00
N SER A 575 -29.06 8.71 1.82
CA SER A 575 -29.88 7.64 1.24
C SER A 575 -29.94 6.35 2.05
N ASN A 576 -28.96 6.12 2.95
CA ASN A 576 -28.90 4.96 3.83
C ASN A 576 -28.47 5.40 5.24
N PRO A 577 -29.32 6.06 6.03
CA PRO A 577 -28.92 6.64 7.32
C PRO A 577 -28.56 5.54 8.34
N ARG A 578 -27.61 5.84 9.22
CA ARG A 578 -27.37 5.03 10.43
C ARG A 578 -28.61 5.03 11.32
N THR A 579 -28.90 3.87 11.90
CA THR A 579 -30.01 3.65 12.83
C THR A 579 -29.57 3.61 14.29
N GLY A 580 -28.27 3.51 14.55
CA GLY A 580 -27.70 3.51 15.91
C GLY A 580 -26.32 4.14 15.99
N SER A 581 -25.76 4.12 17.21
CA SER A 581 -24.36 4.47 17.46
C SER A 581 -23.51 3.21 17.47
N PHE A 582 -22.26 3.31 17.01
CA PHE A 582 -21.36 2.16 17.02
C PHE A 582 -20.99 1.83 18.48
N THR A 583 -21.34 0.62 18.90
CA THR A 583 -20.87 0.03 20.16
C THR A 583 -20.09 -1.21 19.81
N PRO A 584 -18.75 -1.22 19.97
CA PRO A 584 -17.97 -2.39 19.62
C PRO A 584 -18.40 -3.59 20.46
N HIS A 585 -18.34 -4.79 19.87
CA HIS A 585 -18.58 -6.01 20.62
C HIS A 585 -17.60 -6.10 21.80
N ALA A 586 -18.13 -5.96 23.02
CA ALA A 586 -17.35 -5.85 24.26
C ALA A 586 -17.05 -7.20 24.94
N GLN A 587 -17.43 -8.32 24.31
CA GLN A 587 -17.06 -9.64 24.81
C GLN A 587 -15.59 -9.88 24.45
N ASN A 588 -14.74 -10.07 25.46
CA ASN A 588 -13.29 -10.20 25.30
C ASN A 588 -12.86 -11.64 25.01
N THR A 589 -13.80 -12.56 24.73
CA THR A 589 -13.49 -13.98 24.56
C THR A 589 -14.45 -14.64 23.60
N ILE A 590 -13.88 -15.32 22.60
CA ILE A 590 -14.64 -16.15 21.66
C ILE A 590 -15.09 -17.42 22.37
N THR A 591 -16.37 -17.75 22.26
CA THR A 591 -16.98 -18.87 22.99
C THR A 591 -16.36 -20.23 22.62
N ALA A 592 -16.24 -21.12 23.61
CA ALA A 592 -15.76 -22.49 23.38
C ALA A 592 -16.61 -23.26 22.35
N ALA A 593 -17.93 -23.00 22.32
CA ALA A 593 -18.84 -23.59 21.33
C ALA A 593 -18.48 -23.17 19.89
N TYR A 594 -18.18 -21.89 19.66
CA TYR A 594 -17.75 -21.40 18.36
C TYR A 594 -16.42 -22.02 17.93
N ARG A 595 -15.45 -22.12 18.85
CA ARG A 595 -14.16 -22.79 18.59
C ARG A 595 -14.32 -24.27 18.24
N ALA A 596 -15.20 -24.97 18.94
CA ALA A 596 -15.49 -26.38 18.66
C ALA A 596 -16.15 -26.59 17.28
N ALA A 597 -16.93 -25.60 16.81
CA ALA A 597 -17.53 -25.61 15.48
C ALA A 597 -16.51 -25.36 14.37
N HIS A 598 -15.47 -24.58 14.64
CA HIS A 598 -14.38 -24.23 13.71
C HIS A 598 -13.01 -24.71 14.23
N PRO A 599 -12.79 -26.04 14.33
CA PRO A 599 -11.57 -26.58 14.91
C PRO A 599 -10.37 -26.31 14.01
N PHE A 600 -9.20 -26.13 14.65
CA PHE A 600 -7.93 -26.04 13.94
C PHE A 600 -7.02 -27.26 14.26
N PRO A 601 -6.36 -27.87 13.25
CA PRO A 601 -6.53 -27.63 11.82
C PRO A 601 -7.95 -27.99 11.35
N PRO A 602 -8.47 -27.36 10.28
CA PRO A 602 -9.77 -27.69 9.73
C PRO A 602 -9.93 -29.19 9.44
N ARG A 603 -11.17 -29.69 9.57
CA ARG A 603 -11.48 -31.10 9.29
C ARG A 603 -11.11 -31.49 7.86
N THR A 604 -11.38 -30.58 6.93
CA THR A 604 -11.09 -30.70 5.50
C THR A 604 -10.30 -29.48 5.05
N ILE A 605 -9.31 -29.71 4.20
CA ILE A 605 -8.59 -28.65 3.48
C ILE A 605 -8.80 -28.92 2.01
N VAL A 606 -9.21 -27.89 1.27
CA VAL A 606 -9.47 -27.97 -0.17
C VAL A 606 -8.21 -28.48 -0.87
N ASP A 607 -8.36 -29.44 -1.77
CA ASP A 607 -7.30 -30.02 -2.60
C ASP A 607 -6.11 -30.69 -1.85
N ALA A 608 -6.27 -31.04 -0.58
CA ALA A 608 -5.25 -31.73 0.23
C ALA A 608 -5.40 -33.27 0.21
N THR A 609 -5.44 -33.87 -0.98
CA THR A 609 -5.68 -35.32 -1.15
C THR A 609 -4.48 -36.21 -0.77
N GLY A 610 -3.26 -35.67 -0.85
CA GLY A 610 -1.99 -36.38 -0.58
C GLY A 610 -1.46 -36.29 0.86
N GLY A 611 -2.31 -35.83 1.80
CA GLY A 611 -1.93 -35.54 3.20
C GLY A 611 -1.66 -34.05 3.45
N LEU A 612 -1.26 -33.72 4.68
CA LEU A 612 -0.92 -32.36 5.09
C LEU A 612 0.52 -32.32 5.59
N ALA A 613 1.32 -31.45 4.99
CA ALA A 613 2.65 -31.14 5.47
C ALA A 613 2.57 -30.17 6.65
N THR A 614 3.45 -30.40 7.63
CA THR A 614 3.61 -29.54 8.79
C THR A 614 5.08 -29.35 9.11
N TYR A 615 5.41 -28.20 9.68
CA TYR A 615 6.71 -27.87 10.23
C TYR A 615 6.80 -28.24 11.70
N ALA A 616 8.04 -28.36 12.19
CA ALA A 616 8.35 -28.64 13.58
C ALA A 616 8.51 -27.34 14.37
N GLU A 617 8.16 -27.37 15.66
CA GLU A 617 8.26 -26.24 16.60
C GLU A 617 9.71 -26.10 17.11
N THR A 618 10.66 -25.91 16.20
CA THR A 618 12.10 -25.90 16.47
C THR A 618 12.80 -24.63 16.01
N GLY A 619 12.09 -23.74 15.31
CA GLY A 619 12.60 -22.46 14.85
C GLY A 619 12.89 -21.50 16.00
N THR A 620 13.87 -20.62 15.80
CA THR A 620 14.13 -19.54 16.75
C THR A 620 13.16 -18.39 16.47
N PRO A 621 12.37 -17.93 17.47
CA PRO A 621 11.48 -16.79 17.29
C PRO A 621 12.20 -15.56 16.75
N ILE A 622 11.74 -15.04 15.62
CA ILE A 622 12.31 -13.82 15.03
C ILE A 622 11.85 -12.61 15.84
N VAL A 623 12.78 -11.82 16.37
CA VAL A 623 12.46 -10.51 16.94
C VAL A 623 12.83 -9.42 15.98
N LEU A 624 11.83 -8.62 15.57
CA LEU A 624 12.06 -7.54 14.62
C LEU A 624 12.82 -6.38 15.28
N PRO A 625 13.87 -5.86 14.60
CA PRO A 625 14.70 -4.80 15.15
C PRO A 625 13.94 -3.48 15.25
N ALA A 626 14.23 -2.72 16.29
CA ALA A 626 13.78 -1.35 16.47
C ALA A 626 14.80 -0.36 15.88
N PRO A 627 14.38 0.86 15.48
CA PRO A 627 15.30 1.94 15.16
C PRO A 627 16.18 2.29 16.37
N GLU A 628 17.44 2.59 16.10
CA GLU A 628 18.38 3.09 17.10
C GLU A 628 18.27 4.61 17.20
N PHE A 629 18.16 5.13 18.43
CA PHE A 629 18.18 6.55 18.71
C PHE A 629 19.33 6.87 19.69
N SER A 630 19.97 8.03 19.50
CA SER A 630 21.05 8.45 20.40
C SER A 630 20.54 8.58 21.84
N GLY A 631 21.13 7.82 22.77
CA GLY A 631 20.78 7.86 24.18
C GLY A 631 19.45 7.20 24.57
N VAL A 632 18.74 6.55 23.64
CA VAL A 632 17.46 5.85 23.91
C VAL A 632 17.50 4.45 23.32
N SER A 633 17.40 3.43 24.18
CA SER A 633 17.28 2.02 23.78
C SER A 633 15.83 1.56 23.86
N VAL A 634 15.33 0.95 22.80
CA VAL A 634 14.03 0.25 22.79
C VAL A 634 14.26 -1.23 23.11
N SER A 635 13.42 -1.81 23.96
CA SER A 635 13.52 -3.25 24.25
C SER A 635 13.28 -4.07 22.98
N THR A 636 14.20 -5.00 22.72
CA THR A 636 14.10 -6.03 21.68
C THR A 636 13.83 -7.41 22.28
N THR A 637 13.30 -7.46 23.51
CA THR A 637 12.92 -8.73 24.13
C THR A 637 11.60 -9.22 23.53
N PRO A 638 11.45 -10.51 23.19
CA PRO A 638 10.17 -11.08 22.82
C PRO A 638 9.09 -10.78 23.88
N SER A 639 7.86 -10.52 23.44
CA SER A 639 6.73 -10.27 24.34
C SER A 639 5.77 -11.45 24.30
N GLY A 640 5.87 -12.37 25.27
CA GLY A 640 4.90 -13.45 25.44
C GLY A 640 5.52 -14.83 25.64
N THR A 641 4.71 -15.87 25.43
CA THR A 641 5.06 -17.28 25.72
C THR A 641 5.40 -18.10 24.47
N TRP A 642 5.62 -17.45 23.32
CA TRP A 642 5.92 -18.12 22.05
C TRP A 642 7.37 -18.64 22.06
N ALA A 643 7.54 -19.91 22.44
CA ALA A 643 8.86 -20.48 22.70
C ALA A 643 9.67 -20.75 21.43
N HIS A 644 9.00 -21.22 20.38
CA HIS A 644 9.64 -21.63 19.13
C HIS A 644 8.79 -21.25 17.93
N ASP A 645 9.45 -20.79 16.86
CA ASP A 645 8.83 -20.63 15.55
C ASP A 645 8.73 -21.99 14.83
N TRP A 646 7.82 -22.08 13.86
CA TRP A 646 7.68 -23.29 13.05
C TRP A 646 8.70 -23.31 11.93
N ALA A 647 9.49 -24.38 11.81
CA ALA A 647 10.54 -24.55 10.81
C ALA A 647 10.50 -25.93 10.12
N PRO A 648 10.94 -26.04 8.85
CA PRO A 648 11.08 -27.32 8.17
C PRO A 648 11.98 -28.28 8.96
N VAL A 649 11.61 -29.56 8.99
CA VAL A 649 12.46 -30.61 9.60
C VAL A 649 13.74 -30.76 8.77
N ALA A 650 14.89 -30.61 9.43
CA ALA A 650 16.20 -30.76 8.77
C ALA A 650 16.34 -32.12 8.08
N GLY A 651 16.73 -32.11 6.81
CA GLY A 651 16.88 -33.31 5.99
C GLY A 651 15.58 -33.87 5.40
N CYS A 652 14.42 -33.28 5.68
CA CYS A 652 13.16 -33.65 5.06
C CYS A 652 12.92 -32.84 3.78
N ALA A 653 12.57 -33.51 2.68
CA ALA A 653 12.24 -32.88 1.41
C ALA A 653 10.74 -32.57 1.35
N TYR A 654 10.36 -31.33 1.62
CA TYR A 654 8.96 -30.89 1.55
C TYR A 654 8.49 -30.73 0.09
N PRO A 655 7.19 -30.89 -0.20
CA PRO A 655 6.61 -30.42 -1.46
C PRO A 655 6.83 -28.91 -1.67
N ASP A 656 6.77 -28.46 -2.93
CA ASP A 656 6.91 -27.04 -3.27
C ASP A 656 5.87 -26.18 -2.54
N PRO A 657 6.27 -25.23 -1.66
CA PRO A 657 5.34 -24.43 -0.88
C PRO A 657 4.44 -23.51 -1.73
N TRP A 658 4.76 -23.33 -3.02
CA TRP A 658 4.05 -22.46 -3.96
C TRP A 658 3.34 -23.23 -5.09
N ASN A 659 3.53 -24.54 -5.19
CA ASN A 659 2.93 -25.38 -6.23
C ASN A 659 2.81 -26.86 -5.82
N ALA A 660 2.11 -27.14 -4.71
CA ALA A 660 1.95 -28.49 -4.17
C ALA A 660 0.49 -28.88 -3.92
N VAL A 661 -0.44 -28.29 -4.66
CA VAL A 661 -1.85 -28.67 -4.63
C VAL A 661 -1.97 -30.14 -5.04
N GLY A 662 -2.47 -31.01 -4.14
CA GLY A 662 -2.57 -32.45 -4.36
C GLY A 662 -1.25 -33.24 -4.35
N ALA A 663 -0.11 -32.62 -4.01
CA ALA A 663 1.17 -33.33 -3.98
C ALA A 663 1.25 -34.34 -2.82
N ASN A 664 2.01 -35.42 -3.02
CA ASN A 664 2.25 -36.41 -1.95
C ASN A 664 3.12 -35.82 -0.84
N VAL A 665 2.69 -35.99 0.41
CA VAL A 665 3.47 -35.56 1.59
C VAL A 665 4.34 -36.72 2.08
N PRO A 666 5.67 -36.57 2.16
CA PRO A 666 6.54 -37.61 2.69
C PRO A 666 6.33 -37.78 4.20
N ALA A 667 6.60 -38.98 4.72
CA ALA A 667 6.37 -39.31 6.13
C ALA A 667 7.11 -38.39 7.11
N CYS A 668 8.29 -37.86 6.74
CA CYS A 668 9.05 -36.93 7.57
C CYS A 668 8.40 -35.53 7.67
N ALA A 669 7.56 -35.15 6.71
CA ALA A 669 6.85 -33.87 6.66
C ALA A 669 5.42 -33.97 7.21
N ALA A 670 4.92 -35.18 7.42
CA ALA A 670 3.60 -35.44 7.96
C ALA A 670 3.61 -35.30 9.49
N GLY A 671 2.82 -34.36 10.02
CA GLY A 671 2.64 -34.19 11.46
C GLY A 671 1.23 -34.52 11.92
N THR A 672 1.06 -34.61 13.24
CA THR A 672 -0.26 -34.74 13.87
C THR A 672 -1.05 -33.44 13.74
N ARG A 673 -2.33 -33.55 13.37
CA ARG A 673 -3.25 -32.42 13.36
C ARG A 673 -3.48 -31.95 14.80
N LYS A 674 -2.93 -30.79 15.17
CA LYS A 674 -3.09 -30.17 16.49
C LYS A 674 -3.18 -28.65 16.36
N ARG A 675 -3.81 -28.00 17.33
CA ARG A 675 -3.73 -26.54 17.49
C ARG A 675 -2.28 -26.10 17.67
N PHE A 676 -1.93 -24.94 17.14
CA PHE A 676 -0.59 -24.36 17.28
C PHE A 676 -0.52 -23.38 18.43
N VAL A 677 -1.65 -22.77 18.74
CA VAL A 677 -1.78 -21.71 19.73
C VAL A 677 -2.65 -22.20 20.87
N LYS A 678 -2.26 -21.88 22.10
CA LYS A 678 -3.09 -22.11 23.28
C LYS A 678 -4.26 -21.14 23.28
N GLU A 679 -5.41 -21.58 23.77
CA GLU A 679 -6.50 -20.65 24.07
C GLU A 679 -6.03 -19.60 25.09
N PRO A 680 -6.40 -18.32 24.91
CA PRO A 680 -6.09 -17.31 25.89
C PRO A 680 -6.71 -17.62 27.25
N GLY A 681 -5.87 -17.64 28.30
CA GLY A 681 -6.31 -17.78 29.67
C GLY A 681 -6.81 -16.44 30.20
N TYR A 682 -8.12 -16.20 30.12
CA TYR A 682 -8.76 -15.03 30.72
C TYR A 682 -9.49 -15.38 32.01
#